data_AF-A0A8D9LND0-F1
#
_entry.id   AF-A0A8D9LND0-F1
#
_cell.length_a   1.000
_cell.length_b   1.000
_cell.length_c   1.000
_cell.angle_alpha   90.00
_cell.angle_beta   90.00
_cell.angle_gamma   90.00
#
_symmetry.space_group_name_H-M   'P 1'
#
loop_
_entity.id
_entity.type
_entity.pdbx_description
1 polymer ?
#
loop_
_entity_poly.entity_id
_entity_poly.type
_entity_poly.pdbx_seq_one_letter_code
_entity_poly.pdbx_strand_id
1 'polypeptide(L)'
;MDLNESSNSVSMSDSSSDSSSDTSSDSSCDSPSPVRVRATVGEETKGDDTLVQSLYDPKGKSIVLSGTHERSSTMRSLSMGGADPTRRLGGGDFKAHMLMINAREEIIEKIMSFTQNGSRGICVLSATGAVFNLRIQSLGSNRVLTFKDCYEIISLTNTVEITESGGVRNETGVWRITIGGVDGCVFGGNLVGRLTAASQVQVVIGSFWPLTPNPSLRKKDTSTSVLVTPTVPNAVGSSSGGQVHQPEMRGSSHFSSSEWYRKYSDLYSTMATITAVKARQIFDSRGNPTVEVDVHTSSGVKVTAAVPSGASTGIYEALELRDGGSDYLGKGVSKAVGNVNSIIGPALIGKDPTQQTAIDNFMVHELDGTQNEWGWCKQKLGANAILAVSLAVCKAGAVVSGIPLYKHIANLAGNPKIVLPVPAFNVINGGSHAGNKLAMQEFMILPVGASSFKEAMKMGVEVYHNLKSVIKKKYGQDATNVGDEGGFAPNIQENKEGLELLKTAIEKAGYTGKVVIGMDVAASEFYSSDKTYDLNFKEENNNGSQKISGDALKDLYKSFVAEYPIVSIEDPFDQDDWEHYAKMTAECGDSVQIVGDDLLVTNPKRVAKAIAEKSCNALLLKVNQIGSVTESIEAVKMSKRAGWGVMASHRSGETEDTFIADLSVGLSTGQIKTGAPCRSERLAKYNQLLRIEEELGSEAVYAGANFRKPVEPY
;
A
#
# COMPACT_ATOMS: atom_id res chain seq x y z
N MET A 1 -72.81 20.13 -26.13
CA MET A 1 -73.07 19.71 -24.73
C MET A 1 -71.78 19.75 -23.92
N ASP A 2 -71.27 20.89 -23.45
CA ASP A 2 -71.55 22.31 -23.79
C ASP A 2 -70.41 23.21 -23.26
N LEU A 3 -70.22 24.36 -23.93
CA LEU A 3 -69.72 25.67 -23.46
C LEU A 3 -68.53 25.68 -22.45
N ASN A 4 -67.34 26.21 -22.75
CA ASN A 4 -66.94 27.49 -23.37
C ASN A 4 -67.31 28.73 -22.53
N GLU A 5 -66.33 29.35 -21.85
CA GLU A 5 -66.33 30.79 -21.56
C GLU A 5 -64.90 31.34 -21.39
N SER A 6 -64.73 32.65 -21.56
CA SER A 6 -63.44 33.28 -21.89
C SER A 6 -63.38 34.75 -21.43
N SER A 7 -62.19 35.37 -21.56
CA SER A 7 -61.90 36.80 -21.33
C SER A 7 -61.74 37.20 -19.84
N ASN A 8 -61.00 38.25 -19.47
CA ASN A 8 -60.50 39.37 -20.28
C ASN A 8 -59.10 39.86 -19.84
N SER A 9 -58.41 40.52 -20.77
CA SER A 9 -57.15 41.26 -20.58
C SER A 9 -57.37 42.67 -20.01
N VAL A 10 -56.31 43.32 -19.48
CA VAL A 10 -55.83 44.65 -19.94
C VAL A 10 -54.49 45.01 -19.26
N SER A 11 -53.65 45.72 -20.01
CA SER A 11 -52.29 46.19 -19.67
C SER A 11 -52.22 47.71 -19.53
N MET A 12 -51.23 48.25 -18.79
CA MET A 12 -50.49 49.53 -18.97
C MET A 12 -49.81 49.92 -17.63
N SER A 13 -48.71 50.68 -17.50
CA SER A 13 -47.49 50.96 -18.29
C SER A 13 -46.83 52.22 -17.68
N ASP A 14 -45.52 52.16 -17.44
CA ASP A 14 -44.51 53.25 -17.47
C ASP A 14 -44.40 54.40 -16.43
N SER A 15 -43.12 54.72 -16.19
CA SER A 15 -42.51 56.02 -15.79
C SER A 15 -42.63 56.53 -14.35
N SER A 16 -41.70 57.34 -13.81
CA SER A 16 -40.24 57.46 -13.97
C SER A 16 -39.66 58.41 -12.89
N SER A 17 -38.33 58.36 -12.67
CA SER A 17 -37.45 59.48 -12.21
C SER A 17 -37.62 60.14 -10.82
N ASP A 18 -36.51 60.04 -10.05
CA ASP A 18 -35.75 61.12 -9.41
C ASP A 18 -35.96 61.66 -7.97
N SER A 19 -34.85 61.53 -7.22
CA SER A 19 -34.14 62.57 -6.43
C SER A 19 -34.32 62.72 -4.91
N SER A 20 -33.21 62.41 -4.20
CA SER A 20 -32.59 63.12 -3.07
C SER A 20 -33.41 63.66 -1.88
N SER A 21 -33.02 63.26 -0.65
CA SER A 21 -32.22 64.12 0.25
C SER A 21 -31.88 63.44 1.59
N ASP A 22 -30.75 63.81 2.20
CA ASP A 22 -30.22 63.26 3.46
C ASP A 22 -31.05 63.58 4.71
N THR A 23 -30.91 62.76 5.76
CA THR A 23 -30.36 63.23 7.06
C THR A 23 -29.95 62.08 8.00
N SER A 24 -28.96 62.38 8.85
CA SER A 24 -28.17 61.47 9.68
C SER A 24 -28.72 61.21 11.09
N SER A 25 -28.41 60.03 11.67
CA SER A 25 -27.93 59.93 13.07
C SER A 25 -27.32 58.56 13.38
N ASP A 26 -26.23 58.56 14.15
CA ASP A 26 -25.40 57.38 14.45
C ASP A 26 -26.01 56.33 15.39
N SER A 27 -25.60 55.08 15.22
CA SER A 27 -25.16 54.25 16.36
C SER A 27 -24.18 53.17 15.89
N SER A 28 -22.93 53.27 16.35
CA SER A 28 -21.85 52.31 16.06
C SER A 28 -21.81 51.18 17.09
N CYS A 29 -21.49 49.97 16.64
CA CYS A 29 -21.08 48.85 17.50
C CYS A 29 -19.92 48.09 16.86
N ASP A 30 -18.91 47.77 17.67
CA ASP A 30 -17.56 47.42 17.20
C ASP A 30 -17.44 46.03 16.56
N SER A 31 -16.50 45.93 15.61
CA SER A 31 -15.98 44.68 15.05
C SER A 31 -14.49 44.55 15.37
N PRO A 32 -14.02 43.49 16.05
CA PRO A 32 -12.62 43.39 16.45
C PRO A 32 -11.69 43.11 15.26
N SER A 33 -10.70 43.99 15.07
CA SER A 33 -9.65 43.86 14.05
C SER A 33 -8.56 42.83 14.43
N PRO A 34 -7.85 42.22 13.45
CA PRO A 34 -6.96 41.09 13.70
C PRO A 34 -5.66 41.47 14.44
N VAL A 35 -5.30 40.64 15.43
CA VAL A 35 -4.05 40.78 16.20
C VAL A 35 -2.84 40.39 15.35
N ARG A 36 -1.95 41.35 15.07
CA ARG A 36 -0.63 41.08 14.50
C ARG A 36 0.34 40.64 15.60
N VAL A 37 0.74 39.37 15.62
CA VAL A 37 1.87 38.90 16.44
C VAL A 37 3.18 39.20 15.70
N ARG A 38 3.97 40.14 16.23
CA ARG A 38 5.39 40.30 15.87
C ARG A 38 6.22 39.28 16.66
N ALA A 39 7.01 38.47 15.96
CA ALA A 39 8.08 37.72 16.59
C ALA A 39 9.26 38.67 16.88
N THR A 40 9.63 38.81 18.14
CA THR A 40 10.82 39.58 18.56
C THR A 40 11.95 38.59 18.79
N VAL A 41 13.08 38.78 18.10
CA VAL A 41 14.32 38.03 18.37
C VAL A 41 14.98 38.62 19.61
N GLY A 42 15.34 37.76 20.56
CA GLY A 42 16.16 38.11 21.73
C GLY A 42 17.41 37.24 21.78
N GLU A 43 18.58 37.88 21.88
CA GLU A 43 19.87 37.22 22.14
C GLU A 43 20.18 37.19 23.65
N GLU A 44 21.31 36.52 23.98
CA GLU A 44 21.97 36.41 25.31
C GLU A 44 21.40 35.40 26.32
N THR A 45 22.17 34.74 27.20
CA THR A 45 23.58 34.27 27.16
C THR A 45 23.76 33.07 28.13
N LYS A 46 24.88 32.32 27.96
CA LYS A 46 25.54 31.32 28.84
C LYS A 46 24.98 31.02 30.26
N GLY A 47 24.97 29.73 30.61
CA GLY A 47 25.07 29.25 32.01
C GLY A 47 25.04 27.71 32.14
N ASP A 48 26.09 27.10 32.69
CA ASP A 48 26.07 25.73 33.22
C ASP A 48 25.30 25.69 34.55
N ASP A 49 24.57 24.61 34.85
CA ASP A 49 24.86 23.81 36.05
C ASP A 49 24.01 22.52 36.14
N THR A 50 24.63 21.47 36.68
CA THR A 50 23.98 20.19 37.03
C THR A 50 23.25 20.25 38.38
N LEU A 51 22.10 19.58 38.52
CA LEU A 51 21.76 18.95 39.81
C LEU A 51 20.79 17.77 39.71
N VAL A 52 21.02 16.81 40.59
CA VAL A 52 20.30 15.54 40.76
C VAL A 52 19.18 15.73 41.79
N GLN A 53 18.04 15.05 41.61
CA GLN A 53 17.19 14.70 42.75
C GLN A 53 16.62 13.28 42.66
N SER A 54 16.77 12.56 43.77
CA SER A 54 16.15 11.27 44.05
C SER A 54 15.40 11.39 45.38
N LEU A 55 14.28 10.68 45.54
CA LEU A 55 13.55 10.58 46.80
C LEU A 55 13.18 9.12 47.08
N TYR A 56 13.19 8.76 48.36
CA TYR A 56 13.12 7.39 48.87
C TYR A 56 11.74 7.03 49.48
N ASP A 57 11.53 5.72 49.65
CA ASP A 57 10.48 5.06 50.43
C ASP A 57 10.39 5.54 51.89
N PRO A 58 9.21 5.46 52.56
CA PRO A 58 9.15 4.48 53.66
C PRO A 58 7.75 3.85 53.90
N LYS A 59 7.63 2.52 53.73
CA LYS A 59 6.77 1.66 54.57
C LYS A 59 7.14 0.17 54.49
N GLY A 60 8.30 -0.17 55.03
CA GLY A 60 8.76 -1.56 55.10
C GLY A 60 7.93 -2.47 56.02
N LYS A 61 7.70 -3.70 55.58
CA LYS A 61 7.71 -4.87 56.46
C LYS A 61 8.24 -6.10 55.71
N SER A 62 9.11 -6.84 56.38
CA SER A 62 9.85 -7.98 55.84
C SER A 62 9.18 -9.30 56.22
N ILE A 63 9.31 -10.32 55.35
CA ILE A 63 9.26 -11.73 55.75
C ILE A 63 10.48 -12.43 55.13
N VAL A 64 11.29 -13.04 55.98
CA VAL A 64 12.43 -13.89 55.62
C VAL A 64 12.04 -15.34 55.88
N LEU A 65 12.34 -16.23 54.93
CA LEU A 65 12.68 -17.64 55.24
C LEU A 65 13.81 -18.11 54.33
N SER A 66 14.68 -18.94 54.91
CA SER A 66 15.98 -19.35 54.39
C SER A 66 15.98 -20.78 53.84
N GLY A 67 16.95 -21.11 52.97
CA GLY A 67 17.22 -22.49 52.53
C GLY A 67 18.37 -22.55 51.51
N THR A 68 19.35 -23.42 51.74
CA THR A 68 20.67 -23.44 51.07
C THR A 68 20.95 -24.74 50.31
N HIS A 69 21.61 -24.66 49.13
CA HIS A 69 22.42 -25.70 48.44
C HIS A 69 21.76 -27.11 48.20
N GLU A 70 22.14 -27.97 47.23
CA GLU A 70 23.35 -28.11 46.40
C GLU A 70 23.07 -28.91 45.09
N ARG A 71 23.93 -28.73 44.08
CA ARG A 71 24.38 -29.65 42.99
C ARG A 71 23.55 -30.85 42.47
N SER A 72 23.55 -30.94 41.13
CA SER A 72 24.02 -32.08 40.29
C SER A 72 23.03 -32.71 39.30
N SER A 73 23.60 -33.23 38.21
CA SER A 73 23.00 -33.73 36.98
C SER A 73 22.80 -35.25 36.94
N THR A 74 21.85 -35.73 36.12
CA THR A 74 22.05 -36.99 35.35
C THR A 74 21.08 -37.09 34.16
N MET A 75 21.59 -36.93 32.93
CA MET A 75 20.97 -37.56 31.76
C MET A 75 21.61 -38.95 31.58
N ARG A 76 20.78 -39.98 31.34
CA ARG A 76 21.27 -41.31 30.95
C ARG A 76 21.62 -41.30 29.47
N SER A 77 22.84 -41.72 29.12
CA SER A 77 23.15 -42.18 27.78
C SER A 77 22.85 -43.68 27.64
N LEU A 78 22.35 -44.08 26.48
CA LEU A 78 22.37 -45.45 25.99
C LEU A 78 23.08 -45.43 24.64
N SER A 79 24.11 -46.24 24.50
CA SER A 79 24.93 -46.36 23.29
C SER A 79 24.60 -47.63 22.52
N MET A 80 24.74 -47.57 21.19
CA MET A 80 25.01 -48.69 20.29
C MET A 80 25.86 -48.15 19.12
N GLY A 81 26.73 -49.00 18.55
CA GLY A 81 27.84 -48.62 17.65
C GLY A 81 27.48 -47.86 16.36
N GLY A 82 28.44 -47.41 15.55
CA GLY A 82 29.90 -47.62 15.58
C GLY A 82 30.46 -47.74 14.17
N ALA A 83 31.30 -46.78 13.73
CA ALA A 83 32.05 -46.83 12.47
C ALA A 83 33.25 -45.86 12.49
N ASP A 84 34.33 -46.23 11.82
CA ASP A 84 35.66 -45.59 11.79
C ASP A 84 35.71 -44.29 10.93
N PRO A 85 36.25 -43.16 11.44
CA PRO A 85 36.32 -41.89 10.73
C PRO A 85 37.73 -41.54 10.17
N THR A 86 38.30 -42.33 9.26
CA THR A 86 39.61 -42.04 8.65
C THR A 86 39.62 -41.89 7.12
N ARG A 87 38.79 -40.98 6.58
CA ARG A 87 39.03 -40.23 5.31
C ARG A 87 37.88 -39.28 4.95
N ARG A 88 38.07 -37.96 5.12
CA ARG A 88 37.39 -36.92 4.31
C ARG A 88 38.34 -35.74 4.08
N LEU A 89 38.64 -35.44 2.82
CA LEU A 89 39.30 -34.21 2.38
C LEU A 89 38.23 -33.29 1.78
N GLY A 90 38.16 -32.05 2.25
CA GLY A 90 37.54 -30.92 1.55
C GLY A 90 36.00 -30.81 1.53
N GLY A 91 35.47 -29.71 2.07
CA GLY A 91 34.25 -29.08 1.55
C GLY A 91 32.87 -29.51 2.08
N GLY A 92 32.78 -30.28 3.17
CA GLY A 92 31.51 -30.91 3.58
C GLY A 92 30.82 -30.45 4.88
N ASP A 93 31.40 -29.53 5.66
CA ASP A 93 31.04 -29.38 7.09
C ASP A 93 30.48 -28.00 7.52
N PHE A 94 30.13 -27.14 6.57
CA PHE A 94 29.38 -25.92 6.87
C PHE A 94 27.87 -26.22 7.00
N LYS A 95 27.24 -25.77 8.09
CA LYS A 95 25.80 -25.90 8.32
C LYS A 95 25.23 -24.58 8.82
N ALA A 96 24.21 -24.06 8.13
CA ALA A 96 23.47 -22.90 8.60
C ALA A 96 22.42 -23.32 9.65
N HIS A 97 22.25 -22.49 10.69
CA HIS A 97 21.26 -22.65 11.75
C HIS A 97 20.61 -21.29 12.01
N MET A 98 19.32 -21.30 12.36
CA MET A 98 18.59 -20.11 12.78
C MET A 98 18.41 -20.16 14.30
N LEU A 99 18.89 -19.13 14.98
CA LEU A 99 18.70 -18.92 16.41
C LEU A 99 17.64 -17.84 16.63
N MET A 100 16.56 -18.23 17.31
CA MET A 100 15.53 -17.30 17.77
C MET A 100 15.87 -16.87 19.19
N ILE A 101 16.12 -15.58 19.38
CA ILE A 101 16.51 -15.00 20.67
C ILE A 101 15.37 -14.11 21.14
N ASN A 102 14.83 -14.39 22.32
CA ASN A 102 13.65 -13.68 22.82
C ASN A 102 14.02 -12.32 23.39
N ALA A 103 13.04 -11.41 23.45
CA ALA A 103 13.23 -10.12 24.09
C ALA A 103 13.75 -10.28 25.53
N ARG A 104 14.70 -9.42 25.92
CA ARG A 104 15.46 -9.42 27.18
C ARG A 104 16.50 -10.54 27.34
N GLU A 105 16.68 -11.44 26.37
CA GLU A 105 17.79 -12.39 26.37
C GLU A 105 19.10 -11.74 25.88
N GLU A 106 20.24 -12.28 26.32
CA GLU A 106 21.58 -11.85 25.91
C GLU A 106 21.97 -12.57 24.62
N ILE A 107 22.29 -11.80 23.57
CA ILE A 107 22.40 -12.31 22.20
C ILE A 107 23.68 -13.15 22.01
N ILE A 108 24.80 -12.70 22.57
CA ILE A 108 26.09 -13.40 22.43
C ILE A 108 26.07 -14.69 23.24
N GLU A 109 25.52 -14.69 24.46
CA GLU A 109 25.38 -15.88 25.28
C GLU A 109 24.57 -16.97 24.56
N LYS A 110 23.49 -16.59 23.87
CA LYS A 110 22.69 -17.51 23.04
C LYS A 110 23.48 -18.05 21.85
N ILE A 111 24.17 -17.20 21.10
CA ILE A 111 25.00 -17.64 19.98
C ILE A 111 26.14 -18.55 20.46
N MET A 112 26.78 -18.22 21.58
CA MET A 112 27.85 -19.00 22.17
C MET A 112 27.35 -20.31 22.80
N SER A 113 26.11 -20.39 23.29
CA SER A 113 25.52 -21.66 23.75
C SER A 113 25.47 -22.71 22.64
N PHE A 114 25.32 -22.28 21.38
CA PHE A 114 25.36 -23.17 20.22
C PHE A 114 26.72 -23.87 20.03
N THR A 115 27.81 -23.18 20.42
CA THR A 115 29.17 -23.71 20.33
C THR A 115 29.51 -24.75 21.40
N GLN A 116 28.68 -24.88 22.45
CA GLN A 116 28.98 -25.78 23.57
C GLN A 116 28.79 -27.27 23.24
N ASN A 117 28.13 -27.58 22.11
CA ASN A 117 27.78 -28.94 21.67
C ASN A 117 28.83 -29.63 20.76
N GLY A 118 30.12 -29.33 20.94
CA GLY A 118 31.24 -29.98 20.25
C GLY A 118 32.22 -28.96 19.64
N SER A 119 33.37 -29.42 19.15
CA SER A 119 34.48 -28.59 18.66
C SER A 119 34.17 -27.90 17.32
N ARG A 120 33.19 -27.00 17.29
CA ARG A 120 32.72 -26.28 16.09
C ARG A 120 33.01 -24.79 16.22
N GLY A 121 33.58 -24.22 15.17
CA GLY A 121 33.59 -22.77 14.94
C GLY A 121 32.23 -22.30 14.42
N ILE A 122 31.97 -21.01 14.56
CA ILE A 122 30.74 -20.35 14.07
C ILE A 122 31.06 -19.04 13.35
N CYS A 123 30.24 -18.69 12.37
CA CYS A 123 30.25 -17.41 11.68
C CYS A 123 28.83 -16.84 11.70
N VAL A 124 28.64 -15.57 12.09
CA VAL A 124 27.33 -14.91 11.98
C VAL A 124 27.13 -14.47 10.54
N LEU A 125 26.09 -14.99 9.89
CA LEU A 125 25.75 -14.70 8.50
C LEU A 125 24.79 -13.51 8.39
N SER A 126 23.83 -13.43 9.32
CA SER A 126 22.94 -12.28 9.48
C SER A 126 22.37 -12.24 10.90
N ALA A 127 21.94 -11.05 11.32
CA ALA A 127 21.10 -10.86 12.50
C ALA A 127 20.08 -9.75 12.22
N THR A 128 18.82 -9.98 12.58
CA THR A 128 17.72 -9.04 12.33
C THR A 128 16.81 -8.96 13.56
N GLY A 129 16.38 -7.74 13.89
CA GLY A 129 15.63 -7.42 15.11
C GLY A 129 16.22 -6.21 15.83
N ALA A 130 15.68 -5.88 17.01
CA ALA A 130 16.08 -4.68 17.76
C ALA A 130 16.81 -5.02 19.07
N VAL A 131 17.64 -4.08 19.54
CA VAL A 131 18.50 -4.21 20.73
C VAL A 131 18.46 -2.98 21.62
N PHE A 132 18.78 -3.15 22.91
CA PHE A 132 18.94 -2.04 23.87
C PHE A 132 20.19 -2.22 24.76
N ASN A 133 20.59 -1.14 25.44
CA ASN A 133 21.70 -1.10 26.42
C ASN A 133 23.06 -1.62 25.91
N LEU A 134 23.37 -1.42 24.62
CA LEU A 134 24.66 -1.79 24.05
C LEU A 134 25.72 -0.70 24.22
N ARG A 135 26.98 -1.12 24.24
CA ARG A 135 28.13 -0.21 24.21
C ARG A 135 29.02 -0.57 23.03
N ILE A 136 29.49 0.44 22.30
CA ILE A 136 30.28 0.27 21.08
C ILE A 136 31.56 1.09 21.20
N GLN A 137 32.71 0.46 21.04
CA GLN A 137 33.98 1.13 20.82
C GLN A 137 34.14 1.45 19.33
N SER A 138 34.32 2.73 19.01
CA SER A 138 34.46 3.18 17.62
C SER A 138 35.78 2.69 17.00
N LEU A 139 35.74 2.29 15.72
CA LEU A 139 36.91 1.80 15.00
C LEU A 139 37.97 2.91 14.90
N GLY A 140 39.19 2.63 15.36
CA GLY A 140 40.27 3.61 15.41
C GLY A 140 40.24 4.55 16.61
N SER A 141 39.36 4.34 17.60
CA SER A 141 39.30 5.16 18.82
C SER A 141 39.24 4.31 20.10
N ASN A 142 39.82 4.83 21.19
CA ASN A 142 39.63 4.28 22.53
C ASN A 142 38.32 4.78 23.21
N ARG A 143 37.48 5.55 22.49
CA ARG A 143 36.19 6.01 23.00
C ARG A 143 35.12 4.92 22.88
N VAL A 144 34.44 4.67 24.00
CA VAL A 144 33.27 3.79 24.09
C VAL A 144 32.00 4.63 24.16
N LEU A 145 31.10 4.44 23.20
CA LEU A 145 29.77 5.02 23.16
C LEU A 145 28.78 4.08 23.87
N THR A 146 27.78 4.63 24.55
CA THR A 146 26.74 3.85 25.26
C THR A 146 25.37 4.23 24.72
N PHE A 147 24.66 3.25 24.18
CA PHE A 147 23.35 3.39 23.54
C PHE A 147 22.29 2.77 24.46
N LYS A 148 21.43 3.61 25.05
CA LYS A 148 20.43 3.19 26.07
C LYS A 148 19.01 3.04 25.54
N ASP A 149 18.77 3.48 24.30
CA ASP A 149 17.47 3.37 23.63
C ASP A 149 17.36 2.05 22.82
N CYS A 150 16.25 1.89 22.10
CA CYS A 150 16.01 0.82 21.15
C CYS A 150 16.62 1.16 19.78
N TYR A 151 17.39 0.23 19.21
CA TYR A 151 17.99 0.38 17.88
C TYR A 151 17.84 -0.90 17.06
N GLU A 152 17.68 -0.77 15.74
CA GLU A 152 17.63 -1.92 14.83
C GLU A 152 19.04 -2.43 14.52
N ILE A 153 19.21 -3.76 14.46
CA ILE A 153 20.45 -4.38 13.99
C ILE A 153 20.50 -4.26 12.47
N ILE A 154 21.45 -3.47 11.95
CA ILE A 154 21.78 -3.42 10.52
C ILE A 154 22.78 -4.52 10.18
N SER A 155 23.75 -4.77 11.06
CA SER A 155 24.63 -5.94 10.94
C SER A 155 25.16 -6.36 12.31
N LEU A 156 25.35 -7.68 12.50
CA LEU A 156 26.12 -8.26 13.59
C LEU A 156 27.09 -9.25 12.97
N THR A 157 28.39 -9.07 13.19
CA THR A 157 29.42 -9.93 12.60
C THR A 157 30.43 -10.38 13.65
N ASN A 158 30.65 -11.69 13.71
CA ASN A 158 31.83 -12.29 14.29
C ASN A 158 32.08 -13.65 13.61
N THR A 159 33.33 -14.09 13.60
CA THR A 159 33.69 -15.49 13.34
C THR A 159 34.47 -15.98 14.55
N VAL A 160 33.92 -16.96 15.26
CA VAL A 160 34.50 -17.52 16.47
C VAL A 160 35.03 -18.90 16.17
N GLU A 161 36.34 -19.07 16.33
CA GLU A 161 36.97 -20.38 16.42
C GLU A 161 37.21 -20.73 17.89
N ILE A 162 36.77 -21.93 18.29
CA ILE A 162 37.06 -22.48 19.62
C ILE A 162 38.25 -23.41 19.51
N THR A 163 39.32 -23.05 20.20
CA THR A 163 40.50 -23.91 20.37
C THR A 163 40.57 -24.39 21.82
N GLU A 164 40.81 -25.69 22.01
CA GLU A 164 41.08 -26.27 23.32
C GLU A 164 42.60 -26.44 23.48
N SER A 165 43.18 -25.69 24.41
CA SER A 165 44.61 -25.76 24.74
C SER A 165 44.77 -25.90 26.24
N GLY A 166 45.36 -27.00 26.70
CA GLY A 166 45.55 -27.28 28.14
C GLY A 166 44.25 -27.38 28.95
N GLY A 167 43.12 -27.72 28.31
CA GLY A 167 41.80 -27.76 28.95
C GLY A 167 41.10 -26.40 29.06
N VAL A 168 41.73 -25.31 28.61
CA VAL A 168 41.12 -23.98 28.49
C VAL A 168 40.57 -23.80 27.08
N ARG A 169 39.32 -23.35 26.97
CA ARG A 169 38.71 -22.92 25.70
C ARG A 169 39.06 -21.46 25.44
N ASN A 170 39.74 -21.19 24.34
CA ASN A 170 40.03 -19.83 23.88
C ASN A 170 39.06 -19.45 22.74
N GLU A 171 38.38 -18.31 22.89
CA GLU A 171 37.65 -17.61 21.84
C GLU A 171 38.60 -16.71 21.06
N THR A 172 38.52 -16.73 19.73
CA THR A 172 39.16 -15.75 18.85
C THR A 172 38.09 -15.04 18.03
N GLY A 173 38.17 -13.72 17.93
CA GLY A 173 37.18 -12.90 17.24
C GLY A 173 36.90 -11.58 17.98
N VAL A 174 36.25 -10.64 17.29
CA VAL A 174 35.74 -9.41 17.90
C VAL A 174 34.34 -9.18 17.34
N TRP A 175 33.36 -9.20 18.23
CA TRP A 175 31.98 -8.88 17.90
C TRP A 175 31.88 -7.45 17.39
N ARG A 176 31.48 -7.29 16.13
CA ARG A 176 31.16 -5.97 15.55
C ARG A 176 29.67 -5.87 15.28
N ILE A 177 29.13 -4.70 15.55
CA ILE A 177 27.72 -4.39 15.31
C ILE A 177 27.60 -3.06 14.59
N THR A 178 26.61 -2.97 13.71
CA THR A 178 26.10 -1.72 13.13
C THR A 178 24.61 -1.64 13.44
N ILE A 179 24.17 -0.50 13.94
CA ILE A 179 22.80 -0.23 14.39
C ILE A 179 22.21 1.01 13.72
N GLY A 180 20.89 1.01 13.50
CA GLY A 180 20.12 2.14 13.00
C GLY A 180 19.24 2.76 14.09
N GLY A 181 19.25 4.08 14.20
CA GLY A 181 18.32 4.87 15.02
C GLY A 181 17.06 5.28 14.25
N VAL A 182 16.01 5.62 14.99
CA VAL A 182 14.71 6.10 14.43
C VAL A 182 14.82 7.45 13.71
N ASP A 183 15.93 8.17 13.91
CA ASP A 183 16.32 9.40 13.23
C ASP A 183 17.06 9.17 11.90
N GLY A 184 17.27 7.90 11.52
CA GLY A 184 18.05 7.50 10.35
C GLY A 184 19.58 7.52 10.57
N CYS A 185 20.05 7.84 11.78
CA CYS A 185 21.48 7.78 12.09
C CYS A 185 21.97 6.34 12.21
N VAL A 186 23.16 6.07 11.65
CA VAL A 186 23.80 4.75 11.67
C VAL A 186 25.08 4.81 12.50
N PHE A 187 25.20 3.89 13.47
CA PHE A 187 26.37 3.79 14.35
C PHE A 187 26.95 2.37 14.30
N GLY A 188 28.28 2.23 14.34
CA GLY A 188 28.90 0.91 14.33
C GLY A 188 30.32 0.87 14.90
N GLY A 189 30.77 -0.33 15.25
CA GLY A 189 32.08 -0.57 15.84
C GLY A 189 32.18 -1.90 16.57
N ASN A 190 33.19 -2.04 17.43
CA ASN A 190 33.38 -3.23 18.25
C ASN A 190 32.44 -3.17 19.47
N LEU A 191 31.69 -4.24 19.74
CA LEU A 191 30.81 -4.33 20.91
C LEU A 191 31.61 -4.47 22.21
N VAL A 192 31.19 -3.77 23.27
CA VAL A 192 31.85 -3.78 24.60
C VAL A 192 30.88 -4.21 25.70
N GLY A 193 30.83 -5.51 25.96
CA GLY A 193 29.95 -6.13 26.95
C GLY A 193 28.66 -6.63 26.32
N ARG A 194 27.55 -6.57 27.07
CA ARG A 194 26.30 -7.24 26.69
C ARG A 194 25.59 -6.59 25.51
N LEU A 195 24.94 -7.42 24.70
CA LEU A 195 23.99 -7.06 23.68
C LEU A 195 22.64 -7.71 24.02
N THR A 196 21.68 -6.91 24.50
CA THR A 196 20.38 -7.42 24.95
C THR A 196 19.33 -7.22 23.86
N ALA A 197 18.56 -8.25 23.55
CA ALA A 197 17.46 -8.19 22.60
C ALA A 197 16.31 -7.29 23.13
N ALA A 198 15.88 -6.31 22.35
CA ALA A 198 14.74 -5.45 22.66
C ALA A 198 13.41 -6.06 22.21
N SER A 199 13.42 -6.64 21.01
CA SER A 199 12.36 -7.47 20.44
C SER A 199 12.86 -8.92 20.28
N GLN A 200 12.13 -9.77 19.58
CA GLN A 200 12.69 -11.04 19.14
C GLN A 200 13.77 -10.77 18.08
N VAL A 201 14.97 -11.33 18.26
CA VAL A 201 16.07 -11.24 17.30
C VAL A 201 16.29 -12.59 16.65
N GLN A 202 16.32 -12.61 15.31
CA GLN A 202 16.70 -13.78 14.53
C GLN A 202 18.18 -13.67 14.18
N VAL A 203 18.97 -14.70 14.46
CA VAL A 203 20.40 -14.77 14.07
C VAL A 203 20.62 -16.01 13.22
N VAL A 204 21.10 -15.83 12.00
CA VAL A 204 21.54 -16.94 11.14
C VAL A 204 23.03 -17.15 11.35
N ILE A 205 23.42 -18.32 11.83
CA ILE A 205 24.83 -18.69 12.04
C ILE A 205 25.23 -19.87 11.16
N GLY A 206 26.42 -19.81 10.57
CA GLY A 206 27.08 -20.94 9.92
C GLY A 206 28.03 -21.62 10.89
N SER A 207 27.76 -22.86 11.28
CA SER A 207 28.72 -23.69 12.04
C SER A 207 29.63 -24.47 11.11
N PHE A 208 30.91 -24.57 11.45
CA PHE A 208 31.90 -25.36 10.74
C PHE A 208 32.84 -26.07 11.74
N TRP A 209 33.58 -27.08 11.32
CA TRP A 209 34.66 -27.64 12.15
C TRP A 209 35.96 -26.87 11.90
N PRO A 210 36.69 -26.42 12.94
CA PRO A 210 38.00 -25.83 12.77
C PRO A 210 38.95 -26.83 12.12
N LEU A 211 39.70 -26.39 11.10
CA LEU A 211 40.72 -27.23 10.49
C LEU A 211 41.85 -27.47 11.50
N THR A 212 41.94 -28.68 12.06
CA THR A 212 43.09 -29.06 12.89
C THR A 212 44.37 -28.98 12.06
N PRO A 213 45.37 -28.16 12.44
CA PRO A 213 46.62 -28.09 11.70
C PRO A 213 47.33 -29.45 11.77
N ASN A 214 47.47 -30.12 10.63
CA ASN A 214 48.21 -31.38 10.56
C ASN A 214 49.70 -31.11 10.84
N PRO A 215 50.30 -31.65 11.93
CA PRO A 215 51.68 -31.32 12.32
C PRO A 215 52.75 -31.74 11.29
N SER A 216 52.38 -32.56 10.30
CA SER A 216 53.30 -33.09 9.28
C SER A 216 53.56 -32.15 8.09
N LEU A 217 52.84 -31.03 7.95
CA LEU A 217 53.00 -30.08 6.85
C LEU A 217 53.69 -28.76 7.27
N ARG A 218 54.94 -28.87 7.73
CA ARG A 218 55.88 -27.74 7.79
C ARG A 218 57.12 -28.02 6.92
N LYS A 219 57.06 -27.62 5.65
CA LYS A 219 58.23 -27.19 4.84
C LYS A 219 57.79 -26.70 3.45
N LYS A 220 58.33 -25.54 3.06
CA LYS A 220 58.41 -24.99 1.69
C LYS A 220 57.07 -24.57 1.05
N ASP A 221 56.94 -23.44 0.37
CA ASP A 221 57.91 -22.39 0.00
C ASP A 221 57.35 -20.97 0.15
N THR A 222 58.25 -19.99 0.28
CA THR A 222 57.94 -18.56 0.28
C THR A 222 57.93 -17.99 -1.14
N SER A 223 56.79 -17.50 -1.65
CA SER A 223 56.78 -16.55 -2.77
C SER A 223 55.50 -15.71 -2.82
N THR A 224 55.66 -14.44 -3.20
CA THR A 224 54.64 -13.39 -3.29
C THR A 224 53.87 -13.41 -4.61
N SER A 225 52.56 -13.12 -4.57
CA SER A 225 51.75 -12.52 -5.65
C SER A 225 50.42 -12.05 -5.02
N VAL A 226 50.04 -10.77 -5.00
CA VAL A 226 49.69 -9.82 -6.09
C VAL A 226 48.37 -10.17 -6.77
N LEU A 227 47.41 -9.24 -6.69
CA LEU A 227 46.09 -9.31 -7.33
C LEU A 227 46.19 -9.34 -8.86
N VAL A 228 45.35 -10.17 -9.50
CA VAL A 228 44.97 -10.03 -10.91
C VAL A 228 43.46 -10.29 -11.04
N THR A 229 42.77 -9.43 -11.78
CA THR A 229 41.33 -9.53 -12.10
C THR A 229 41.07 -10.52 -13.24
N PRO A 230 39.95 -11.28 -13.23
CA PRO A 230 39.66 -12.22 -14.30
C PRO A 230 39.09 -11.52 -15.54
N THR A 231 39.73 -11.76 -16.69
CA THR A 231 39.16 -11.47 -18.02
C THR A 231 38.73 -12.79 -18.69
N VAL A 232 37.59 -12.74 -19.39
CA VAL A 232 36.98 -13.90 -20.07
C VAL A 232 37.60 -14.11 -21.45
N PRO A 233 37.80 -15.37 -21.89
CA PRO A 233 37.50 -15.68 -23.30
C PRO A 233 36.81 -17.03 -23.56
N ASN A 234 35.73 -16.94 -24.34
CA ASN A 234 35.11 -17.83 -25.35
C ASN A 234 35.49 -19.32 -25.55
N ALA A 235 34.50 -20.07 -26.06
CA ALA A 235 34.49 -21.52 -26.24
C ALA A 235 34.85 -22.04 -27.66
N VAL A 236 35.46 -23.24 -27.70
CA VAL A 236 35.47 -24.31 -28.75
C VAL A 236 35.88 -25.64 -28.06
N GLY A 237 35.42 -26.87 -28.38
CA GLY A 237 34.35 -27.36 -29.27
C GLY A 237 34.36 -28.90 -29.45
N SER A 238 33.21 -29.46 -29.89
CA SER A 238 33.00 -30.75 -30.61
C SER A 238 33.59 -32.12 -30.15
N SER A 239 32.70 -32.96 -29.60
CA SER A 239 32.21 -34.26 -30.17
C SER A 239 32.92 -35.64 -30.01
N SER A 240 32.06 -36.69 -29.95
CA SER A 240 32.26 -38.17 -30.04
C SER A 240 32.91 -38.87 -28.83
N GLY A 241 32.54 -40.09 -28.40
CA GLY A 241 31.43 -41.05 -28.66
C GLY A 241 31.72 -42.31 -27.81
N GLY A 242 30.83 -42.92 -27.01
CA GLY A 242 29.73 -43.83 -27.41
C GLY A 242 29.72 -45.13 -26.55
N GLN A 243 28.63 -45.36 -25.81
CA GLN A 243 28.10 -46.63 -25.22
C GLN A 243 28.97 -47.65 -24.43
N VAL A 244 28.49 -48.08 -23.24
CA VAL A 244 28.18 -49.50 -22.87
C VAL A 244 27.03 -49.51 -21.81
N HIS A 245 26.28 -50.63 -21.76
CA HIS A 245 25.03 -50.92 -21.03
C HIS A 245 24.95 -50.74 -19.49
N GLN A 246 23.70 -50.52 -19.03
CA GLN A 246 23.20 -50.79 -17.67
C GLN A 246 23.09 -52.31 -17.36
N PRO A 247 23.01 -52.65 -16.07
CA PRO A 247 21.98 -53.58 -15.59
C PRO A 247 21.08 -52.94 -14.50
N GLU A 248 19.80 -53.34 -14.48
CA GLU A 248 18.82 -52.88 -13.49
C GLU A 248 19.04 -53.48 -12.08
N MET A 249 18.72 -52.71 -11.04
CA MET A 249 18.45 -53.21 -9.69
C MET A 249 17.13 -52.59 -9.20
N ARG A 250 16.16 -53.42 -8.81
CA ARG A 250 14.85 -52.98 -8.34
C ARG A 250 14.90 -52.54 -6.87
N GLY A 251 14.23 -51.42 -6.57
CA GLY A 251 13.42 -51.27 -5.36
C GLY A 251 14.14 -50.90 -4.05
N SER A 252 14.31 -49.59 -3.83
CA SER A 252 14.16 -49.01 -2.49
C SER A 252 13.34 -47.73 -2.59
N SER A 253 12.32 -47.58 -1.73
CA SER A 253 11.39 -46.45 -1.75
C SER A 253 12.11 -45.11 -1.52
N HIS A 254 12.04 -44.21 -2.49
CA HIS A 254 12.42 -42.81 -2.29
C HIS A 254 11.44 -42.13 -1.33
N PHE A 255 11.86 -41.91 -0.09
CA PHE A 255 11.22 -40.91 0.77
C PHE A 255 11.54 -39.52 0.20
N SER A 256 10.51 -38.79 -0.23
CA SER A 256 10.69 -37.44 -0.77
C SER A 256 10.90 -36.42 0.35
N SER A 257 11.82 -35.48 0.14
CA SER A 257 12.03 -34.32 1.02
C SER A 257 10.75 -33.49 1.24
N SER A 258 9.77 -33.60 0.34
CA SER A 258 8.46 -32.93 0.45
C SER A 258 7.57 -33.47 1.57
N GLU A 259 7.67 -34.76 1.91
CA GLU A 259 6.84 -35.36 2.97
C GLU A 259 7.34 -34.96 4.36
N TRP A 260 8.65 -34.79 4.52
CA TRP A 260 9.26 -34.31 5.77
C TRP A 260 8.88 -32.86 6.09
N TYR A 261 8.89 -31.98 5.09
CA TYR A 261 8.43 -30.60 5.24
C TYR A 261 6.96 -30.52 5.63
N ARG A 262 6.10 -31.29 4.93
CA ARG A 262 4.66 -31.32 5.18
C ARG A 262 4.33 -31.82 6.59
N LYS A 263 4.97 -32.89 7.03
CA LYS A 263 4.73 -33.49 8.36
C LYS A 263 5.18 -32.62 9.53
N TYR A 264 6.16 -31.73 9.35
CA TYR A 264 6.57 -30.77 10.39
C TYR A 264 5.81 -29.44 10.33
N SER A 265 5.34 -29.02 9.14
CA SER A 265 4.44 -27.87 8.98
C SER A 265 3.15 -28.04 9.80
N ASP A 266 2.53 -29.22 9.68
CA ASP A 266 1.26 -29.54 10.37
C ASP A 266 1.40 -29.63 11.91
N LEU A 267 2.63 -29.75 12.43
CA LEU A 267 2.93 -29.89 13.87
C LEU A 267 3.30 -28.57 14.56
N TYR A 268 3.58 -27.50 13.80
CA TYR A 268 3.88 -26.16 14.33
C TYR A 268 2.97 -25.05 13.79
N SER A 269 2.00 -25.37 12.94
CA SER A 269 0.90 -24.46 12.60
C SER A 269 -0.10 -24.31 13.75
N THR A 270 0.33 -23.69 14.85
CA THR A 270 -0.62 -22.94 15.68
C THR A 270 -1.14 -21.80 14.80
N MET A 271 -2.39 -21.91 14.32
CA MET A 271 -3.07 -20.85 13.57
C MET A 271 -2.80 -19.52 14.26
N ALA A 272 -2.18 -18.56 13.55
CA ALA A 272 -1.93 -17.27 14.14
C ALA A 272 -3.29 -16.59 14.40
N THR A 273 -3.47 -16.03 15.59
CA THR A 273 -4.73 -15.39 15.99
C THR A 273 -4.48 -13.91 16.20
N ILE A 274 -5.46 -13.07 15.87
CA ILE A 274 -5.44 -11.65 16.22
C ILE A 274 -5.34 -11.50 17.74
N THR A 275 -4.35 -10.75 18.22
CA THR A 275 -4.10 -10.49 19.65
C THR A 275 -4.44 -9.06 20.05
N ALA A 276 -4.35 -8.11 19.12
CA ALA A 276 -4.84 -6.74 19.30
C ALA A 276 -5.22 -6.12 17.96
N VAL A 277 -6.19 -5.22 18.00
CA VAL A 277 -6.53 -4.30 16.91
C VAL A 277 -6.58 -2.91 17.52
N LYS A 278 -5.90 -1.92 16.94
CA LYS A 278 -5.85 -0.55 17.47
C LYS A 278 -5.95 0.49 16.37
N ALA A 279 -6.99 1.31 16.41
CA ALA A 279 -7.16 2.45 15.53
C ALA A 279 -6.52 3.74 16.08
N ARG A 280 -6.18 4.64 15.16
CA ARG A 280 -5.84 6.04 15.39
C ARG A 280 -6.37 6.93 14.26
N GLN A 281 -6.38 8.23 14.52
CA GLN A 281 -6.60 9.25 13.50
C GLN A 281 -5.25 9.65 12.90
N ILE A 282 -5.16 9.65 11.57
CA ILE A 282 -4.09 10.27 10.78
C ILE A 282 -4.69 11.33 9.84
N PHE A 283 -3.92 11.85 8.88
CA PHE A 283 -4.39 12.80 7.88
C PHE A 283 -4.23 12.25 6.45
N ASP A 284 -5.21 12.53 5.59
CA ASP A 284 -5.15 12.23 4.17
C ASP A 284 -4.32 13.27 3.39
N SER A 285 -4.15 13.02 2.09
CA SER A 285 -3.40 13.86 1.15
C SER A 285 -3.94 15.29 0.96
N ARG A 286 -5.12 15.59 1.51
CA ARG A 286 -5.78 16.90 1.51
C ARG A 286 -5.78 17.54 2.90
N GLY A 287 -5.17 16.89 3.90
CA GLY A 287 -5.12 17.34 5.28
C GLY A 287 -6.39 17.11 6.09
N ASN A 288 -7.35 16.31 5.60
CA ASN A 288 -8.51 15.93 6.40
C ASN A 288 -8.18 14.69 7.27
N PRO A 289 -8.78 14.54 8.45
CA PRO A 289 -8.64 13.33 9.24
C PRO A 289 -9.05 12.06 8.49
N THR A 290 -8.38 10.93 8.76
CA THR A 290 -8.83 9.59 8.35
C THR A 290 -8.38 8.51 9.35
N VAL A 291 -8.92 7.30 9.21
CA VAL A 291 -8.70 6.16 10.11
C VAL A 291 -7.51 5.31 9.64
N GLU A 292 -6.61 5.02 10.57
CA GLU A 292 -5.56 4.01 10.43
C GLU A 292 -5.69 2.95 11.53
N VAL A 293 -5.46 1.68 11.19
CA VAL A 293 -5.54 0.53 12.11
C VAL A 293 -4.26 -0.29 12.08
N ASP A 294 -3.74 -0.60 13.27
CA ASP A 294 -2.78 -1.68 13.47
C ASP A 294 -3.51 -2.98 13.84
N VAL A 295 -3.09 -4.10 13.24
CA VAL A 295 -3.44 -5.46 13.67
C VAL A 295 -2.16 -6.18 14.14
N HIS A 296 -2.25 -6.78 15.32
CA HIS A 296 -1.23 -7.66 15.89
C HIS A 296 -1.72 -9.10 15.95
N THR A 297 -0.82 -10.08 15.77
CA THR A 297 -1.13 -11.51 15.86
C THR A 297 -0.29 -12.23 16.92
N SER A 298 -0.66 -13.48 17.24
CA SER A 298 0.10 -14.36 18.14
C SER A 298 1.42 -14.86 17.54
N SER A 299 1.63 -14.75 16.22
CA SER A 299 2.92 -15.02 15.57
C SER A 299 3.89 -13.83 15.62
N GLY A 300 3.53 -12.74 16.32
CA GLY A 300 4.35 -11.53 16.43
C GLY A 300 4.26 -10.60 15.22
N VAL A 301 3.44 -10.94 14.21
CA VAL A 301 3.18 -10.05 13.06
C VAL A 301 2.45 -8.81 13.56
N LYS A 302 2.94 -7.65 13.14
CA LYS A 302 2.25 -6.36 13.19
C LYS A 302 2.12 -5.83 11.77
N VAL A 303 0.91 -5.43 11.39
CA VAL A 303 0.64 -4.73 10.12
C VAL A 303 -0.24 -3.52 10.37
N THR A 304 -0.19 -2.56 9.45
CA THR A 304 -0.95 -1.31 9.51
C THR A 304 -1.68 -1.08 8.20
N ALA A 305 -2.91 -0.58 8.26
CA ALA A 305 -3.64 -0.11 7.08
C ALA A 305 -4.40 1.19 7.35
N ALA A 306 -4.43 2.07 6.35
CA ALA A 306 -5.14 3.34 6.37
C ALA A 306 -6.20 3.41 5.28
N VAL A 307 -7.25 4.21 5.49
CA VAL A 307 -8.41 4.30 4.60
C VAL A 307 -8.44 5.64 3.85
N PRO A 308 -8.68 5.66 2.52
CA PRO A 308 -8.86 6.89 1.76
C PRO A 308 -10.24 7.52 1.97
N SER A 309 -10.36 8.83 1.71
CA SER A 309 -11.58 9.64 1.81
C SER A 309 -12.07 10.13 0.45
N GLY A 310 -13.40 10.17 0.25
CA GLY A 310 -14.04 10.73 -0.95
C GLY A 310 -14.11 12.26 -0.96
N ALA A 311 -14.33 12.85 -2.13
CA ALA A 311 -14.77 14.24 -2.26
C ALA A 311 -16.31 14.31 -2.36
N SER A 312 -16.89 13.63 -3.35
CA SER A 312 -18.32 13.36 -3.41
C SER A 312 -18.70 12.19 -2.51
N THR A 313 -19.88 12.27 -1.88
CA THR A 313 -20.47 11.22 -1.05
C THR A 313 -21.84 10.85 -1.63
N GLY A 314 -21.84 9.93 -2.60
CA GLY A 314 -23.06 9.43 -3.23
C GLY A 314 -24.02 8.80 -2.21
N ILE A 315 -25.32 8.99 -2.41
CA ILE A 315 -26.38 8.51 -1.50
C ILE A 315 -26.45 6.97 -1.38
N TYR A 316 -25.73 6.26 -2.25
CA TYR A 316 -25.68 4.81 -2.33
C TYR A 316 -24.40 4.20 -1.75
N GLU A 317 -23.36 4.99 -1.43
CA GLU A 317 -22.10 4.50 -0.84
C GLU A 317 -22.32 3.93 0.58
N ALA A 318 -21.44 3.02 1.00
CA ALA A 318 -21.28 2.66 2.40
C ALA A 318 -20.80 3.89 3.19
N LEU A 319 -21.47 4.20 4.29
CA LEU A 319 -21.37 5.53 4.90
C LEU A 319 -20.11 5.69 5.75
N GLU A 320 -19.29 6.68 5.40
CA GLU A 320 -18.17 7.10 6.25
C GLU A 320 -18.70 7.72 7.55
N LEU A 321 -18.18 7.27 8.71
CA LEU A 321 -18.52 7.90 9.98
C LEU A 321 -17.56 9.06 10.29
N ARG A 322 -18.12 10.28 10.29
CA ARG A 322 -17.49 11.54 10.68
C ARG A 322 -18.04 12.05 12.02
N ASP A 323 -17.24 12.88 12.69
CA ASP A 323 -17.58 13.41 14.02
C ASP A 323 -18.63 14.53 13.95
N GLY A 324 -18.60 15.38 12.92
CA GLY A 324 -19.37 16.63 12.88
C GLY A 324 -18.82 17.66 13.89
N GLY A 325 -19.52 18.78 14.05
CA GLY A 325 -19.11 19.87 14.94
C GLY A 325 -18.02 20.78 14.35
N SER A 326 -17.29 21.48 15.23
CA SER A 326 -16.25 22.46 14.86
C SER A 326 -14.93 21.82 14.42
N ASP A 327 -14.57 20.70 15.03
CA ASP A 327 -13.21 20.19 14.99
C ASP A 327 -12.90 19.61 13.61
N TYR A 328 -11.79 20.05 13.02
CA TYR A 328 -11.41 19.74 11.64
C TYR A 328 -12.53 20.04 10.63
N LEU A 329 -13.30 21.11 10.84
CA LEU A 329 -14.47 21.49 10.02
C LEU A 329 -15.54 20.38 9.99
N GLY A 330 -15.71 19.68 11.10
CA GLY A 330 -16.64 18.55 11.26
C GLY A 330 -16.12 17.22 10.70
N LYS A 331 -14.91 17.20 10.14
CA LYS A 331 -14.32 16.02 9.48
C LYS A 331 -13.51 15.11 10.41
N GLY A 332 -13.54 15.31 11.72
CA GLY A 332 -12.95 14.37 12.69
C GLY A 332 -13.43 12.92 12.49
N VAL A 333 -12.63 11.95 12.91
CA VAL A 333 -12.96 10.51 12.85
C VAL A 333 -12.82 9.80 14.21
N SER A 334 -12.86 10.56 15.31
CA SER A 334 -12.72 10.03 16.67
C SER A 334 -13.83 9.01 17.02
N LYS A 335 -15.05 9.15 16.49
CA LYS A 335 -16.12 8.15 16.61
C LYS A 335 -15.75 6.82 15.91
N ALA A 336 -15.26 6.88 14.68
CA ALA A 336 -14.84 5.69 13.93
C ALA A 336 -13.65 4.98 14.62
N VAL A 337 -12.66 5.76 15.07
CA VAL A 337 -11.52 5.27 15.87
C VAL A 337 -12.00 4.65 17.20
N GLY A 338 -13.00 5.27 17.85
CA GLY A 338 -13.64 4.76 19.07
C GLY A 338 -14.37 3.43 18.85
N ASN A 339 -15.09 3.29 17.73
CA ASN A 339 -15.77 2.07 17.32
C ASN A 339 -14.79 0.91 17.06
N VAL A 340 -13.66 1.17 16.38
CA VAL A 340 -12.63 0.13 16.21
C VAL A 340 -12.04 -0.28 17.57
N ASN A 341 -11.61 0.69 18.38
CA ASN A 341 -10.90 0.40 19.64
C ASN A 341 -11.81 -0.24 20.72
N SER A 342 -13.09 0.10 20.75
CA SER A 342 -14.01 -0.30 21.83
C SER A 342 -14.96 -1.45 21.45
N ILE A 343 -15.20 -1.67 20.15
CA ILE A 343 -16.20 -2.64 19.67
C ILE A 343 -15.55 -3.69 18.76
N ILE A 344 -15.00 -3.28 17.62
CA ILE A 344 -14.49 -4.22 16.61
C ILE A 344 -13.27 -4.98 17.14
N GLY A 345 -12.28 -4.26 17.67
CA GLY A 345 -11.02 -4.84 18.13
C GLY A 345 -11.19 -5.93 19.18
N PRO A 346 -11.90 -5.67 20.31
CA PRO A 346 -12.22 -6.70 21.30
C PRO A 346 -12.94 -7.92 20.70
N ALA A 347 -13.84 -7.71 19.73
CA ALA A 347 -14.62 -8.79 19.11
C ALA A 347 -13.82 -9.63 18.08
N LEU A 348 -12.66 -9.16 17.61
CA LEU A 348 -11.78 -9.91 16.71
C LEU A 348 -10.64 -10.68 17.39
N ILE A 349 -10.39 -10.45 18.69
CA ILE A 349 -9.35 -11.18 19.43
C ILE A 349 -9.61 -12.69 19.37
N GLY A 350 -8.57 -13.46 19.06
CA GLY A 350 -8.63 -14.92 18.93
C GLY A 350 -9.06 -15.42 17.54
N LYS A 351 -9.51 -14.56 16.62
CA LYS A 351 -9.83 -14.96 15.24
C LYS A 351 -8.56 -15.09 14.38
N ASP A 352 -8.59 -16.02 13.43
CA ASP A 352 -7.52 -16.24 12.44
C ASP A 352 -7.60 -15.19 11.31
N PRO A 353 -6.56 -14.36 11.09
CA PRO A 353 -6.58 -13.29 10.09
C PRO A 353 -6.55 -13.80 8.65
N THR A 354 -6.29 -15.09 8.39
CA THR A 354 -6.44 -15.68 7.05
C THR A 354 -7.91 -15.86 6.65
N GLN A 355 -8.83 -15.86 7.63
CA GLN A 355 -10.28 -16.06 7.40
C GLN A 355 -10.99 -14.75 7.03
N GLN A 356 -10.47 -14.03 6.02
CA GLN A 356 -10.94 -12.70 5.60
C GLN A 356 -12.47 -12.62 5.49
N THR A 357 -13.10 -13.52 4.74
CA THR A 357 -14.55 -13.55 4.52
C THR A 357 -15.35 -13.77 5.81
N ALA A 358 -14.84 -14.58 6.75
CA ALA A 358 -15.52 -14.77 8.03
C ALA A 358 -15.41 -13.53 8.93
N ILE A 359 -14.27 -12.84 8.89
CA ILE A 359 -14.04 -11.61 9.66
C ILE A 359 -14.85 -10.43 9.09
N ASP A 360 -14.83 -10.23 7.77
CA ASP A 360 -15.61 -9.18 7.10
C ASP A 360 -17.12 -9.38 7.33
N ASN A 361 -17.64 -10.59 7.09
CA ASN A 361 -19.05 -10.91 7.34
C ASN A 361 -19.44 -10.70 8.81
N PHE A 362 -18.58 -11.06 9.76
CA PHE A 362 -18.83 -10.82 11.18
C PHE A 362 -18.91 -9.31 11.51
N MET A 363 -18.00 -8.49 10.96
CA MET A 363 -18.05 -7.04 11.15
C MET A 363 -19.30 -6.41 10.52
N VAL A 364 -19.66 -6.80 9.30
CA VAL A 364 -20.73 -6.18 8.52
C VAL A 364 -22.12 -6.68 8.97
N HIS A 365 -22.31 -7.98 9.15
CA HIS A 365 -23.63 -8.56 9.45
C HIS A 365 -23.97 -8.58 10.94
N GLU A 366 -22.99 -8.85 11.82
CA GLU A 366 -23.24 -9.08 13.25
C GLU A 366 -22.89 -7.87 14.12
N LEU A 367 -21.72 -7.23 13.90
CA LEU A 367 -21.31 -6.08 14.71
C LEU A 367 -21.98 -4.78 14.27
N ASP A 368 -22.04 -4.51 12.96
CA ASP A 368 -22.75 -3.34 12.42
C ASP A 368 -24.25 -3.64 12.23
N GLY A 369 -24.58 -4.51 11.27
CA GLY A 369 -25.95 -4.97 10.99
C GLY A 369 -26.87 -3.95 10.32
N THR A 370 -26.38 -2.78 9.90
CA THR A 370 -27.23 -1.74 9.28
C THR A 370 -27.41 -1.96 7.77
N GLN A 371 -28.63 -1.75 7.31
CA GLN A 371 -29.02 -1.88 5.90
C GLN A 371 -29.81 -0.68 5.40
N ASN A 372 -29.64 -0.38 4.12
CA ASN A 372 -30.57 0.42 3.31
C ASN A 372 -31.17 -0.48 2.20
N GLU A 373 -32.01 0.10 1.34
CA GLU A 373 -32.61 -0.64 0.21
C GLU A 373 -31.56 -1.27 -0.74
N TRP A 374 -30.35 -0.70 -0.81
CA TRP A 374 -29.23 -1.17 -1.65
C TRP A 374 -28.28 -2.16 -0.95
N GLY A 375 -28.44 -2.46 0.35
CA GLY A 375 -27.64 -3.47 1.06
C GLY A 375 -27.04 -2.95 2.36
N TRP A 376 -25.88 -3.50 2.76
CA TRP A 376 -25.23 -3.19 4.04
C TRP A 376 -24.55 -1.82 4.01
N CYS A 377 -25.17 -0.82 4.62
CA CYS A 377 -24.73 0.58 4.57
C CYS A 377 -23.65 0.96 5.59
N LYS A 378 -23.38 0.09 6.59
CA LYS A 378 -22.25 0.21 7.53
C LYS A 378 -22.29 1.48 8.39
N GLN A 379 -23.49 2.01 8.62
CA GLN A 379 -23.75 3.32 9.23
C GLN A 379 -23.45 3.37 10.73
N LYS A 380 -23.57 2.25 11.45
CA LYS A 380 -23.45 2.21 12.92
C LYS A 380 -21.99 2.25 13.36
N LEU A 381 -21.13 1.48 12.70
CA LEU A 381 -19.69 1.44 12.98
C LEU A 381 -18.89 2.43 12.13
N GLY A 382 -19.38 2.71 10.91
CA GLY A 382 -18.69 3.50 9.88
C GLY A 382 -17.96 2.60 8.88
N ALA A 383 -18.18 2.82 7.59
CA ALA A 383 -17.48 2.12 6.52
C ALA A 383 -15.95 2.30 6.60
N ASN A 384 -15.48 3.46 7.06
CA ASN A 384 -14.06 3.73 7.33
C ASN A 384 -13.50 2.90 8.49
N ALA A 385 -14.28 2.66 9.56
CA ALA A 385 -13.87 1.80 10.67
C ALA A 385 -13.76 0.33 10.24
N ILE A 386 -14.78 -0.18 9.54
CA ILE A 386 -14.81 -1.58 9.06
C ILE A 386 -13.71 -1.81 8.02
N LEU A 387 -13.56 -0.92 7.03
CA LEU A 387 -12.55 -1.08 6.00
C LEU A 387 -11.13 -1.05 6.57
N ALA A 388 -10.80 -0.13 7.48
CA ALA A 388 -9.45 -0.04 8.05
C ALA A 388 -9.02 -1.36 8.69
N VAL A 389 -9.94 -2.00 9.42
CA VAL A 389 -9.73 -3.33 10.01
C VAL A 389 -9.68 -4.41 8.93
N SER A 390 -10.59 -4.40 7.95
CA SER A 390 -10.64 -5.35 6.83
C SER A 390 -9.32 -5.38 6.03
N LEU A 391 -8.77 -4.22 5.70
CA LEU A 391 -7.48 -4.06 5.01
C LEU A 391 -6.30 -4.56 5.87
N ALA A 392 -6.27 -4.20 7.15
CA ALA A 392 -5.21 -4.63 8.07
C ALA A 392 -5.26 -6.15 8.32
N VAL A 393 -6.45 -6.75 8.42
CA VAL A 393 -6.63 -8.21 8.50
C VAL A 393 -6.11 -8.89 7.23
N CYS A 394 -6.42 -8.36 6.04
CA CYS A 394 -5.93 -8.91 4.77
C CYS A 394 -4.39 -8.89 4.68
N LYS A 395 -3.76 -7.78 5.12
CA LYS A 395 -2.30 -7.69 5.27
C LYS A 395 -1.75 -8.71 6.27
N ALA A 396 -2.41 -8.90 7.41
CA ALA A 396 -2.00 -9.87 8.42
C ALA A 396 -2.11 -11.31 7.90
N GLY A 397 -3.20 -11.64 7.21
CA GLY A 397 -3.44 -12.93 6.56
C GLY A 397 -2.37 -13.28 5.53
N ALA A 398 -1.94 -12.31 4.72
CA ALA A 398 -0.83 -12.48 3.77
C ALA A 398 0.50 -12.82 4.47
N VAL A 399 0.90 -12.01 5.46
CA VAL A 399 2.18 -12.20 6.19
C VAL A 399 2.18 -13.49 7.01
N VAL A 400 1.06 -13.82 7.68
CA VAL A 400 0.87 -15.10 8.39
C VAL A 400 0.97 -16.30 7.44
N SER A 401 0.45 -16.17 6.21
CA SER A 401 0.54 -17.19 5.17
C SER A 401 1.93 -17.27 4.50
N GLY A 402 2.87 -16.38 4.85
CA GLY A 402 4.21 -16.33 4.25
C GLY A 402 4.24 -15.93 2.78
N ILE A 403 3.22 -15.19 2.30
CA ILE A 403 3.09 -14.79 0.89
C ILE A 403 2.90 -13.27 0.74
N PRO A 404 3.29 -12.69 -0.40
CA PRO A 404 2.96 -11.30 -0.77
C PRO A 404 1.45 -11.03 -0.76
N LEU A 405 1.08 -9.78 -0.47
CA LEU A 405 -0.32 -9.36 -0.38
C LEU A 405 -1.08 -9.59 -1.69
N TYR A 406 -0.52 -9.22 -2.85
CA TYR A 406 -1.15 -9.49 -4.14
C TYR A 406 -1.43 -10.99 -4.39
N LYS A 407 -0.57 -11.92 -3.91
CA LYS A 407 -0.80 -13.37 -3.98
C LYS A 407 -1.89 -13.82 -3.00
N HIS A 408 -1.94 -13.25 -1.80
CA HIS A 408 -3.01 -13.51 -0.84
C HIS A 408 -4.38 -13.06 -1.37
N ILE A 409 -4.45 -11.86 -1.94
CA ILE A 409 -5.66 -11.34 -2.60
C ILE A 409 -6.06 -12.22 -3.80
N ALA A 410 -5.10 -12.68 -4.61
CA ALA A 410 -5.39 -13.63 -5.69
C ALA A 410 -6.00 -14.93 -5.18
N ASN A 411 -5.50 -15.48 -4.07
CA ASN A 411 -6.06 -16.67 -3.44
C ASN A 411 -7.49 -16.45 -2.92
N LEU A 412 -7.76 -15.34 -2.24
CA LEU A 412 -9.13 -14.95 -1.81
C LEU A 412 -10.09 -14.77 -3.00
N ALA A 413 -9.58 -14.21 -4.10
CA ALA A 413 -10.32 -14.07 -5.34
C ALA A 413 -10.46 -15.39 -6.13
N GLY A 414 -9.64 -16.40 -5.87
CA GLY A 414 -9.57 -17.60 -6.71
C GLY A 414 -8.98 -17.33 -8.10
N ASN A 415 -8.10 -16.31 -8.22
CA ASN A 415 -7.40 -15.98 -9.47
C ASN A 415 -6.16 -16.87 -9.64
N PRO A 416 -6.10 -17.76 -10.65
CA PRO A 416 -4.93 -18.61 -10.90
C PRO A 416 -3.82 -17.90 -11.69
N LYS A 417 -4.13 -16.74 -12.28
CA LYS A 417 -3.20 -15.89 -13.03
C LYS A 417 -3.32 -14.47 -12.50
N ILE A 418 -2.20 -13.78 -12.47
CA ILE A 418 -2.09 -12.37 -12.09
C ILE A 418 -1.51 -11.56 -13.25
N VAL A 419 -1.84 -10.26 -13.30
CA VAL A 419 -1.45 -9.35 -14.38
C VAL A 419 -1.23 -7.95 -13.82
N LEU A 420 -0.21 -7.25 -14.31
CA LEU A 420 0.04 -5.85 -13.99
C LEU A 420 -0.93 -4.96 -14.78
N PRO A 421 -1.56 -3.98 -14.12
CA PRO A 421 -2.56 -3.12 -14.74
C PRO A 421 -1.93 -2.06 -15.65
N VAL A 422 -2.67 -1.63 -16.67
CA VAL A 422 -2.41 -0.35 -17.34
C VAL A 422 -2.72 0.79 -16.36
N PRO A 423 -1.77 1.71 -16.08
CA PRO A 423 -2.05 2.88 -15.26
C PRO A 423 -2.84 3.92 -16.07
N ALA A 424 -3.99 4.35 -15.56
CA ALA A 424 -4.73 5.51 -16.03
C ALA A 424 -4.30 6.72 -15.19
N PHE A 425 -3.39 7.53 -15.75
CA PHE A 425 -2.87 8.70 -15.07
C PHE A 425 -3.81 9.89 -15.29
N ASN A 426 -4.48 10.38 -14.24
CA ASN A 426 -5.17 11.67 -14.26
C ASN A 426 -4.13 12.79 -14.48
N VAL A 427 -4.28 13.61 -15.53
CA VAL A 427 -3.27 14.62 -15.91
C VAL A 427 -3.83 16.01 -16.19
N ILE A 428 -5.14 16.16 -16.42
CA ILE A 428 -5.84 17.46 -16.42
C ILE A 428 -7.12 17.32 -15.60
N ASN A 429 -7.33 18.25 -14.66
CA ASN A 429 -8.48 18.30 -13.76
C ASN A 429 -9.46 19.40 -14.20
N GLY A 430 -10.75 19.10 -14.07
CA GLY A 430 -11.90 20.00 -14.16
C GLY A 430 -12.91 19.66 -13.06
N GLY A 431 -14.21 19.84 -13.34
CA GLY A 431 -15.31 19.47 -12.46
C GLY A 431 -15.13 19.99 -11.04
N SER A 432 -15.48 19.20 -10.04
CA SER A 432 -15.29 19.54 -8.62
C SER A 432 -13.83 19.39 -8.13
N HIS A 433 -12.91 18.88 -8.97
CA HIS A 433 -11.49 18.68 -8.67
C HIS A 433 -10.57 19.88 -9.06
N ALA A 434 -11.12 20.98 -9.58
CA ALA A 434 -10.35 22.16 -9.99
C ALA A 434 -11.13 23.49 -9.86
N GLY A 435 -10.42 24.63 -9.80
CA GLY A 435 -11.02 25.98 -9.81
C GLY A 435 -11.22 26.61 -11.20
N ASN A 436 -11.02 25.85 -12.28
CA ASN A 436 -11.22 26.30 -13.67
C ASN A 436 -12.70 26.17 -14.11
N LYS A 437 -13.02 26.52 -15.35
CA LYS A 437 -14.39 26.44 -15.90
C LYS A 437 -14.75 25.08 -16.53
N LEU A 438 -13.78 24.18 -16.65
CA LEU A 438 -13.95 22.86 -17.26
C LEU A 438 -14.99 22.03 -16.50
N ALA A 439 -16.04 21.56 -17.18
CA ALA A 439 -17.11 20.79 -16.54
C ALA A 439 -16.71 19.35 -16.24
N MET A 440 -16.05 18.66 -17.19
CA MET A 440 -15.64 17.27 -17.03
C MET A 440 -14.49 17.15 -16.03
N GLN A 441 -14.58 16.18 -15.12
CA GLN A 441 -13.73 16.13 -13.94
C GLN A 441 -12.26 15.79 -14.24
N GLU A 442 -11.98 14.82 -15.12
CA GLU A 442 -10.62 14.32 -15.34
C GLU A 442 -10.35 13.87 -16.77
N PHE A 443 -9.15 14.17 -17.24
CA PHE A 443 -8.63 13.68 -18.51
C PHE A 443 -7.37 12.87 -18.22
N MET A 444 -7.43 11.58 -18.56
CA MET A 444 -6.44 10.57 -18.24
C MET A 444 -5.65 10.13 -19.46
N ILE A 445 -4.41 9.68 -19.24
CA ILE A 445 -3.59 9.01 -20.25
C ILE A 445 -3.30 7.55 -19.84
N LEU A 446 -3.43 6.64 -20.80
CA LEU A 446 -3.26 5.19 -20.63
C LEU A 446 -2.19 4.67 -21.61
N PRO A 447 -1.00 4.23 -21.15
CA PRO A 447 0.08 3.70 -21.98
C PRO A 447 -0.17 2.21 -22.36
N VAL A 448 -1.24 1.95 -23.09
CA VAL A 448 -1.64 0.59 -23.53
C VAL A 448 -0.62 -0.08 -24.45
N GLY A 449 0.20 0.69 -25.16
CA GLY A 449 1.25 0.22 -26.07
C GLY A 449 2.63 0.03 -25.44
N ALA A 450 2.73 0.06 -24.12
CA ALA A 450 3.93 -0.35 -23.37
C ALA A 450 4.04 -1.89 -23.29
N SER A 451 5.27 -2.40 -23.20
CA SER A 451 5.56 -3.84 -23.06
C SER A 451 5.59 -4.31 -21.60
N SER A 452 5.67 -3.37 -20.65
CA SER A 452 5.89 -3.61 -19.22
C SER A 452 5.30 -2.44 -18.41
N PHE A 453 5.02 -2.67 -17.13
CA PHE A 453 4.55 -1.61 -16.22
C PHE A 453 5.61 -0.52 -16.00
N LYS A 454 6.88 -0.87 -15.91
CA LYS A 454 8.02 0.08 -15.91
C LYS A 454 8.10 0.92 -17.18
N GLU A 455 7.82 0.35 -18.35
CA GLU A 455 7.74 1.14 -19.59
C GLU A 455 6.49 2.04 -19.58
N ALA A 456 5.36 1.55 -19.08
CA ALA A 456 4.13 2.33 -18.91
C ALA A 456 4.33 3.56 -18.00
N MET A 457 5.01 3.38 -16.86
CA MET A 457 5.39 4.46 -15.96
C MET A 457 6.28 5.49 -16.65
N LYS A 458 7.28 5.05 -17.43
CA LYS A 458 8.13 5.95 -18.22
C LYS A 458 7.31 6.78 -19.20
N MET A 459 6.43 6.15 -19.99
CA MET A 459 5.56 6.84 -20.94
C MET A 459 4.68 7.90 -20.23
N GLY A 460 4.03 7.53 -19.13
CA GLY A 460 3.16 8.44 -18.36
C GLY A 460 3.91 9.66 -17.82
N VAL A 461 5.10 9.44 -17.22
CA VAL A 461 5.97 10.52 -16.69
C VAL A 461 6.43 11.47 -17.80
N GLU A 462 6.87 10.94 -18.94
CA GLU A 462 7.37 11.76 -20.06
C GLU A 462 6.24 12.55 -20.74
N VAL A 463 5.04 11.98 -20.91
CA VAL A 463 3.87 12.73 -21.40
C VAL A 463 3.45 13.80 -20.39
N TYR A 464 3.39 13.49 -19.08
CA TYR A 464 3.03 14.44 -18.03
C TYR A 464 3.97 15.66 -17.96
N HIS A 465 5.29 15.45 -18.10
CA HIS A 465 6.25 16.57 -18.15
C HIS A 465 6.21 17.36 -19.47
N ASN A 466 5.91 16.71 -20.61
CA ASN A 466 5.62 17.41 -21.85
C ASN A 466 4.35 18.26 -21.75
N LEU A 467 3.28 17.72 -21.15
CA LEU A 467 2.03 18.42 -20.88
C LEU A 467 2.26 19.64 -19.97
N LYS A 468 3.03 19.49 -18.89
CA LYS A 468 3.43 20.61 -18.02
C LYS A 468 4.08 21.75 -18.83
N SER A 469 4.90 21.39 -19.80
CA SER A 469 5.65 22.34 -20.64
C SER A 469 4.74 23.00 -21.69
N VAL A 470 3.77 22.27 -22.25
CA VAL A 470 2.71 22.81 -23.12
C VAL A 470 1.83 23.79 -22.35
N ILE A 471 1.33 23.40 -21.18
CA ILE A 471 0.48 24.23 -20.32
C ILE A 471 1.23 25.49 -19.88
N LYS A 472 2.47 25.35 -19.40
CA LYS A 472 3.30 26.51 -19.02
C LYS A 472 3.47 27.53 -20.15
N LYS A 473 3.65 27.05 -21.39
CA LYS A 473 3.82 27.91 -22.56
C LYS A 473 2.53 28.63 -22.95
N LYS A 474 1.37 28.01 -22.77
CA LYS A 474 0.07 28.56 -23.22
C LYS A 474 -0.67 29.38 -22.15
N TYR A 475 -0.62 28.96 -20.89
CA TYR A 475 -1.39 29.57 -19.79
C TYR A 475 -0.52 30.15 -18.65
N GLY A 476 0.81 30.08 -18.78
CA GLY A 476 1.74 30.61 -17.78
C GLY A 476 2.13 29.61 -16.67
N GLN A 477 2.98 30.06 -15.76
CA GLN A 477 3.58 29.21 -14.71
C GLN A 477 2.53 28.66 -13.73
N ASP A 478 1.57 29.48 -13.31
CA ASP A 478 0.63 29.14 -12.24
C ASP A 478 -0.38 28.06 -12.66
N ALA A 479 -0.69 27.98 -13.96
CA ALA A 479 -1.48 26.89 -14.55
C ALA A 479 -0.79 25.51 -14.46
N THR A 480 0.47 25.44 -14.03
CA THR A 480 1.18 24.17 -13.77
C THR A 480 1.20 23.75 -12.30
N ASN A 481 0.43 24.44 -11.46
CA ASN A 481 -0.01 23.91 -10.17
C ASN A 481 -0.92 22.70 -10.38
N VAL A 482 -1.01 21.85 -9.36
CA VAL A 482 -1.70 20.56 -9.44
C VAL A 482 -2.88 20.50 -8.46
N GLY A 483 -3.94 19.81 -8.85
CA GLY A 483 -5.07 19.52 -7.96
C GLY A 483 -4.78 18.39 -6.97
N ASP A 484 -5.82 17.94 -6.26
CA ASP A 484 -5.76 16.88 -5.24
C ASP A 484 -5.07 15.60 -5.73
N GLU A 485 -5.25 15.27 -7.01
CA GLU A 485 -4.77 14.03 -7.63
C GLU A 485 -3.46 14.18 -8.42
N GLY A 486 -2.89 15.38 -8.42
CA GLY A 486 -1.62 15.66 -9.11
C GLY A 486 -1.75 16.05 -10.59
N GLY A 487 -2.94 16.00 -11.19
CA GLY A 487 -3.19 16.54 -12.53
C GLY A 487 -3.21 18.07 -12.54
N PHE A 488 -2.98 18.68 -13.71
CA PHE A 488 -2.93 20.14 -13.86
C PHE A 488 -4.34 20.74 -13.93
N ALA A 489 -4.50 21.97 -13.42
CA ALA A 489 -5.76 22.72 -13.50
C ALA A 489 -5.60 24.00 -14.36
N PRO A 490 -5.33 23.89 -15.68
CA PRO A 490 -5.29 25.05 -16.56
C PRO A 490 -6.67 25.70 -16.66
N ASN A 491 -6.71 27.02 -16.90
CA ASN A 491 -7.96 27.76 -17.08
C ASN A 491 -8.53 27.56 -18.50
N ILE A 492 -8.96 26.33 -18.79
CA ILE A 492 -9.67 25.94 -20.01
C ILE A 492 -11.18 25.96 -19.77
N GLN A 493 -11.94 26.28 -20.83
CA GLN A 493 -13.41 26.28 -20.80
C GLN A 493 -13.98 25.09 -21.58
N GLU A 494 -13.49 24.85 -22.79
CA GLU A 494 -13.98 23.78 -23.65
C GLU A 494 -13.26 22.46 -23.38
N ASN A 495 -14.02 21.37 -23.20
CA ASN A 495 -13.47 20.01 -23.00
C ASN A 495 -12.54 19.57 -24.15
N LYS A 496 -12.84 20.01 -25.37
CA LYS A 496 -12.01 19.79 -26.57
C LYS A 496 -10.61 20.40 -26.45
N GLU A 497 -10.47 21.54 -25.76
CA GLU A 497 -9.17 22.17 -25.53
C GLU A 497 -8.27 21.30 -24.64
N GLY A 498 -8.84 20.62 -23.64
CA GLY A 498 -8.14 19.63 -22.82
C GLY A 498 -7.61 18.45 -23.65
N LEU A 499 -8.45 17.91 -24.54
CA LEU A 499 -8.08 16.81 -25.43
C LEU A 499 -6.97 17.19 -26.43
N GLU A 500 -6.99 18.40 -26.99
CA GLU A 500 -5.89 18.90 -27.85
C GLU A 500 -4.57 19.12 -27.09
N LEU A 501 -4.63 19.54 -25.81
CA LEU A 501 -3.44 19.62 -24.96
C LEU A 501 -2.82 18.23 -24.73
N LEU A 502 -3.63 17.21 -24.48
CA LEU A 502 -3.16 15.83 -24.31
C LEU A 502 -2.57 15.26 -25.60
N LYS A 503 -3.28 15.40 -26.73
CA LYS A 503 -2.81 15.01 -28.06
C LYS A 503 -1.45 15.64 -28.40
N THR A 504 -1.31 16.94 -28.16
CA THR A 504 -0.04 17.67 -28.33
C THR A 504 1.08 17.15 -27.40
N ALA A 505 0.75 16.79 -26.16
CA ALA A 505 1.73 16.27 -25.20
C ALA A 505 2.19 14.84 -25.53
N ILE A 506 1.27 13.98 -25.96
CA ILE A 506 1.53 12.60 -26.40
C ILE A 506 2.42 12.60 -27.65
N GLU A 507 2.12 13.46 -28.62
CA GLU A 507 2.91 13.63 -29.84
C GLU A 507 4.34 14.09 -29.53
N LYS A 508 4.49 15.13 -28.68
CA LYS A 508 5.81 15.63 -28.26
C LYS A 508 6.65 14.63 -27.48
N ALA A 509 6.01 13.74 -26.72
CA ALA A 509 6.70 12.65 -26.03
C ALA A 509 7.05 11.47 -26.97
N GLY A 510 6.57 11.48 -28.22
CA GLY A 510 6.83 10.42 -29.20
C GLY A 510 6.02 9.14 -28.99
N TYR A 511 4.87 9.23 -28.29
CA TYR A 511 4.06 8.07 -27.90
C TYR A 511 2.68 7.99 -28.59
N THR A 512 2.48 8.72 -29.69
CA THR A 512 1.28 8.60 -30.55
C THR A 512 1.02 7.14 -30.93
N GLY A 513 -0.21 6.66 -30.71
CA GLY A 513 -0.60 5.26 -30.95
C GLY A 513 -0.15 4.24 -29.89
N LYS A 514 0.67 4.66 -28.90
CA LYS A 514 1.02 3.84 -27.71
C LYS A 514 0.34 4.33 -26.44
N VAL A 515 0.12 5.64 -26.32
CA VAL A 515 -0.66 6.26 -25.26
C VAL A 515 -2.01 6.68 -25.83
N VAL A 516 -3.08 6.25 -25.17
CA VAL A 516 -4.48 6.56 -25.48
C VAL A 516 -5.09 7.36 -24.33
N ILE A 517 -6.30 7.88 -24.51
CA ILE A 517 -6.97 8.77 -23.56
C ILE A 517 -8.11 8.02 -22.84
N GLY A 518 -8.28 8.32 -21.56
CA GLY A 518 -9.48 8.04 -20.78
C GLY A 518 -10.07 9.32 -20.24
N MET A 519 -11.34 9.33 -19.88
CA MET A 519 -12.01 10.49 -19.27
C MET A 519 -12.84 10.05 -18.08
N ASP A 520 -12.84 10.85 -17.02
CA ASP A 520 -13.89 10.84 -16.00
C ASP A 520 -14.66 12.13 -16.15
N VAL A 521 -15.95 11.99 -16.41
CA VAL A 521 -16.85 13.09 -16.63
C VAL A 521 -17.42 13.59 -15.30
N ALA A 522 -17.75 12.68 -14.37
CA ALA A 522 -18.55 12.92 -13.17
C ALA A 522 -19.85 13.71 -13.44
N ALA A 523 -20.66 13.24 -14.40
CA ALA A 523 -21.81 14.00 -14.90
C ALA A 523 -22.88 14.32 -13.85
N SER A 524 -22.97 13.54 -12.76
CA SER A 524 -23.79 13.81 -11.59
C SER A 524 -23.58 15.22 -11.02
N GLU A 525 -22.33 15.72 -11.02
CA GLU A 525 -21.95 17.02 -10.43
C GLU A 525 -22.51 18.23 -11.20
N PHE A 526 -22.92 18.03 -12.46
CA PHE A 526 -23.51 19.08 -13.31
C PHE A 526 -24.87 18.70 -13.90
N TYR A 527 -25.52 17.68 -13.35
CA TYR A 527 -26.89 17.32 -13.68
C TYR A 527 -27.90 18.22 -12.96
N SER A 528 -28.82 18.81 -13.72
CA SER A 528 -29.82 19.76 -13.24
C SER A 528 -31.17 19.08 -12.94
N SER A 529 -31.93 19.68 -12.02
CA SER A 529 -33.26 19.20 -11.62
C SER A 529 -34.32 19.18 -12.74
N ASP A 530 -34.07 19.87 -13.86
CA ASP A 530 -34.85 19.84 -15.10
C ASP A 530 -34.48 18.66 -16.03
N LYS A 531 -33.61 17.75 -15.58
CA LYS A 531 -33.06 16.61 -16.31
C LYS A 531 -32.19 16.99 -17.51
N THR A 532 -31.42 18.07 -17.37
CA THR A 532 -30.40 18.49 -18.34
C THR A 532 -29.01 18.51 -17.70
N TYR A 533 -27.96 18.52 -18.53
CA TYR A 533 -26.57 18.57 -18.10
C TYR A 533 -25.99 19.96 -18.42
N ASP A 534 -25.44 20.62 -17.42
CA ASP A 534 -25.01 22.02 -17.50
C ASP A 534 -23.48 22.13 -17.65
N LEU A 535 -23.00 22.27 -18.90
CA LEU A 535 -21.55 22.32 -19.17
C LEU A 535 -20.87 23.63 -18.73
N ASN A 536 -21.59 24.59 -18.14
CA ASN A 536 -21.02 25.79 -17.53
C ASN A 536 -21.48 26.02 -16.08
N PHE A 537 -21.83 24.95 -15.36
CA PHE A 537 -22.37 24.99 -13.98
C PHE A 537 -21.54 25.78 -12.95
N LYS A 538 -20.25 26.00 -13.24
CA LYS A 538 -19.28 26.71 -12.39
C LYS A 538 -19.21 28.22 -12.67
N GLU A 539 -19.97 28.74 -13.63
CA GLU A 539 -19.99 30.17 -13.93
C GLU A 539 -20.98 30.94 -13.04
N GLU A 540 -20.49 31.96 -12.33
CA GLU A 540 -21.32 32.78 -11.41
C GLU A 540 -22.53 33.44 -12.09
N ASN A 541 -22.42 33.77 -13.39
CA ASN A 541 -23.48 34.39 -14.19
C ASN A 541 -24.05 33.40 -15.22
N ASN A 542 -24.15 32.12 -14.87
CA ASN A 542 -24.71 31.10 -15.75
C ASN A 542 -26.18 31.39 -16.08
N ASN A 543 -26.47 31.55 -17.37
CA ASN A 543 -27.81 31.78 -17.93
C ASN A 543 -28.50 30.50 -18.44
N GLY A 544 -27.91 29.33 -18.20
CA GLY A 544 -28.38 28.02 -18.67
C GLY A 544 -28.12 27.75 -20.15
N SER A 545 -27.35 28.58 -20.86
CA SER A 545 -27.16 28.43 -22.32
C SER A 545 -26.29 27.24 -22.74
N GLN A 546 -25.52 26.62 -21.84
CA GLN A 546 -24.81 25.36 -22.08
C GLN A 546 -25.51 24.13 -21.48
N LYS A 547 -26.80 24.26 -21.11
CA LYS A 547 -27.63 23.11 -20.75
C LYS A 547 -27.97 22.28 -21.98
N ILE A 548 -27.67 20.98 -21.91
CA ILE A 548 -27.93 20.02 -22.98
C ILE A 548 -28.64 18.77 -22.46
N SER A 549 -29.36 18.07 -23.33
CA SER A 549 -30.00 16.79 -22.97
C SER A 549 -28.98 15.64 -22.89
N GLY A 550 -29.34 14.54 -22.24
CA GLY A 550 -28.51 13.32 -22.22
C GLY A 550 -28.18 12.80 -23.62
N ASP A 551 -29.14 12.83 -24.56
CA ASP A 551 -28.87 12.46 -25.96
C ASP A 551 -27.89 13.40 -26.67
N ALA A 552 -27.93 14.71 -26.39
CA ALA A 552 -26.94 15.67 -26.93
C ALA A 552 -25.55 15.50 -26.28
N LEU A 553 -25.49 15.18 -24.99
CA LEU A 553 -24.25 14.88 -24.27
C LEU A 553 -23.61 13.57 -24.77
N LYS A 554 -24.42 12.53 -25.03
CA LYS A 554 -24.01 11.29 -25.70
C LYS A 554 -23.38 11.55 -27.07
N ASP A 555 -24.00 12.40 -27.90
CA ASP A 555 -23.48 12.74 -29.21
C ASP A 555 -22.20 13.59 -29.13
N LEU A 556 -22.05 14.42 -28.09
CA LEU A 556 -20.78 15.10 -27.79
C LEU A 556 -19.66 14.08 -27.50
N TYR A 557 -19.88 13.07 -26.66
CA TYR A 557 -18.89 12.01 -26.42
C TYR A 557 -18.53 11.24 -27.67
N LYS A 558 -19.52 10.90 -28.51
CA LYS A 558 -19.29 10.24 -29.80
C LYS A 558 -18.43 11.10 -30.73
N SER A 559 -18.60 12.43 -30.71
CA SER A 559 -17.72 13.33 -31.46
C SER A 559 -16.26 13.28 -30.95
N PHE A 560 -16.06 13.23 -29.63
CA PHE A 560 -14.72 13.13 -29.06
C PHE A 560 -14.06 11.78 -29.36
N VAL A 561 -14.79 10.66 -29.27
CA VAL A 561 -14.31 9.32 -29.62
C VAL A 561 -13.94 9.19 -31.10
N ALA A 562 -14.59 9.95 -31.98
CA ALA A 562 -14.26 9.98 -33.41
C ALA A 562 -13.01 10.82 -33.74
N GLU A 563 -12.68 11.82 -32.93
CA GLU A 563 -11.58 12.78 -33.18
C GLU A 563 -10.31 12.50 -32.35
N TYR A 564 -10.45 11.82 -31.21
CA TYR A 564 -9.39 11.55 -30.24
C TYR A 564 -9.29 10.05 -29.93
N PRO A 565 -8.10 9.54 -29.54
CA PRO A 565 -7.91 8.14 -29.18
C PRO A 565 -8.47 7.82 -27.79
N ILE A 566 -9.76 8.07 -27.56
CA ILE A 566 -10.45 7.81 -26.29
C ILE A 566 -10.89 6.34 -26.27
N VAL A 567 -10.48 5.60 -25.24
CA VAL A 567 -10.80 4.17 -25.08
C VAL A 567 -11.63 3.87 -23.84
N SER A 568 -11.81 4.84 -22.95
CA SER A 568 -12.56 4.70 -21.71
C SER A 568 -13.22 6.02 -21.30
N ILE A 569 -14.50 5.95 -20.90
CA ILE A 569 -15.28 7.07 -20.38
C ILE A 569 -15.97 6.60 -19.09
N GLU A 570 -15.66 7.27 -18.00
CA GLU A 570 -16.19 7.09 -16.65
C GLU A 570 -17.25 8.16 -16.37
N ASP A 571 -18.35 7.72 -15.77
CA ASP A 571 -19.56 8.48 -15.42
C ASP A 571 -20.07 9.52 -16.44
N PRO A 572 -20.37 9.10 -17.70
CA PRO A 572 -20.89 9.98 -18.76
C PRO A 572 -22.28 10.58 -18.47
N PHE A 573 -23.04 10.04 -17.51
CA PHE A 573 -24.38 10.51 -17.15
C PHE A 573 -24.59 10.44 -15.64
N ASP A 574 -25.61 11.12 -15.13
CA ASP A 574 -25.98 11.12 -13.71
C ASP A 574 -26.15 9.70 -13.16
N GLN A 575 -25.82 9.51 -11.89
CA GLN A 575 -25.88 8.23 -11.17
C GLN A 575 -27.20 7.45 -11.31
N ASP A 576 -28.33 8.10 -11.63
CA ASP A 576 -29.62 7.48 -11.89
C ASP A 576 -30.19 7.69 -13.32
N ASP A 577 -29.40 8.19 -14.28
CA ASP A 577 -29.77 8.28 -15.70
C ASP A 577 -29.50 6.96 -16.45
N TRP A 578 -30.09 5.88 -15.93
CA TRP A 578 -29.99 4.50 -16.43
C TRP A 578 -30.31 4.37 -17.92
N GLU A 579 -31.17 5.24 -18.46
CA GLU A 579 -31.57 5.26 -19.87
C GLU A 579 -30.41 5.68 -20.79
N HIS A 580 -29.75 6.82 -20.52
CA HIS A 580 -28.67 7.31 -21.38
C HIS A 580 -27.41 6.45 -21.27
N TYR A 581 -27.13 5.88 -20.09
CA TYR A 581 -26.13 4.82 -19.92
C TYR A 581 -26.36 3.64 -20.87
N ALA A 582 -27.56 3.07 -20.87
CA ALA A 582 -27.90 1.94 -21.74
C ALA A 582 -27.85 2.31 -23.24
N LYS A 583 -28.33 3.51 -23.62
CA LYS A 583 -28.21 4.04 -25.00
C LYS A 583 -26.74 4.12 -25.43
N MET A 584 -25.89 4.77 -24.64
CA MET A 584 -24.48 4.96 -24.98
C MET A 584 -23.72 3.63 -25.05
N THR A 585 -23.93 2.73 -24.07
CA THR A 585 -23.31 1.40 -24.07
C THR A 585 -23.74 0.57 -25.27
N ALA A 586 -24.99 0.67 -25.72
CA ALA A 586 -25.47 0.02 -26.94
C ALA A 586 -24.89 0.64 -28.23
N GLU A 587 -24.62 1.95 -28.26
CA GLU A 587 -24.10 2.66 -29.45
C GLU A 587 -22.57 2.58 -29.61
N CYS A 588 -21.79 2.61 -28.51
CA CYS A 588 -20.32 2.65 -28.59
C CYS A 588 -19.56 1.72 -27.62
N GLY A 589 -20.26 0.91 -26.82
CA GLY A 589 -19.67 0.07 -25.77
C GLY A 589 -18.72 -1.03 -26.27
N ASP A 590 -18.81 -1.44 -27.53
CA ASP A 590 -17.84 -2.36 -28.14
C ASP A 590 -16.49 -1.66 -28.35
N SER A 591 -16.49 -0.45 -28.91
CA SER A 591 -15.29 0.36 -29.16
C SER A 591 -14.69 1.02 -27.92
N VAL A 592 -15.53 1.43 -26.96
CA VAL A 592 -15.14 2.25 -25.81
C VAL A 592 -15.58 1.57 -24.52
N GLN A 593 -14.71 1.58 -23.53
CA GLN A 593 -15.08 1.16 -22.18
C GLN A 593 -15.99 2.22 -21.55
N ILE A 594 -17.18 1.82 -21.11
CA ILE A 594 -18.07 2.66 -20.30
C ILE A 594 -17.92 2.20 -18.86
N VAL A 595 -17.30 3.02 -18.02
CA VAL A 595 -17.07 2.74 -16.60
C VAL A 595 -18.20 3.36 -15.79
N GLY A 596 -18.80 2.58 -14.90
CA GLY A 596 -19.68 3.12 -13.85
C GLY A 596 -18.93 3.24 -12.53
N ASP A 597 -19.00 4.43 -11.94
CA ASP A 597 -18.49 4.79 -10.62
C ASP A 597 -19.65 5.17 -9.70
N ASP A 598 -20.17 6.40 -9.72
CA ASP A 598 -21.36 6.82 -8.96
C ASP A 598 -22.60 5.99 -9.35
N LEU A 599 -22.71 5.57 -10.61
CA LEU A 599 -23.75 4.65 -11.08
C LEU A 599 -23.77 3.35 -10.26
N LEU A 600 -22.60 2.86 -9.84
CA LEU A 600 -22.41 1.52 -9.26
C LEU A 600 -22.04 1.54 -7.77
N VAL A 601 -21.33 2.57 -7.30
CA VAL A 601 -20.73 2.76 -5.97
C VAL A 601 -20.08 1.50 -5.38
N THR A 602 -19.44 0.68 -6.23
CA THR A 602 -18.91 -0.64 -5.88
C THR A 602 -19.95 -1.60 -5.22
N ASN A 603 -21.26 -1.31 -5.34
CA ASN A 603 -22.35 -2.02 -4.67
C ASN A 603 -22.87 -3.20 -5.52
N PRO A 604 -22.82 -4.46 -5.03
CA PRO A 604 -23.27 -5.64 -5.78
C PRO A 604 -24.72 -5.58 -6.31
N LYS A 605 -25.66 -4.89 -5.63
CA LYS A 605 -27.03 -4.73 -6.15
C LYS A 605 -27.11 -3.77 -7.33
N ARG A 606 -26.39 -2.63 -7.29
CA ARG A 606 -26.35 -1.69 -8.43
C ARG A 606 -25.57 -2.28 -9.61
N VAL A 607 -24.48 -3.01 -9.35
CA VAL A 607 -23.77 -3.83 -10.37
C VAL A 607 -24.72 -4.85 -11.01
N ALA A 608 -25.49 -5.61 -10.22
CA ALA A 608 -26.46 -6.57 -10.77
C ALA A 608 -27.54 -5.90 -11.64
N LYS A 609 -28.07 -4.74 -11.22
CA LYS A 609 -29.02 -3.94 -12.03
C LYS A 609 -28.37 -3.49 -13.35
N ALA A 610 -27.18 -2.91 -13.29
CA ALA A 610 -26.46 -2.39 -14.45
C ALA A 610 -26.07 -3.48 -15.46
N ILE A 611 -25.79 -4.70 -15.00
CA ILE A 611 -25.60 -5.88 -15.86
C ILE A 611 -26.91 -6.25 -16.57
N ALA A 612 -28.05 -6.26 -15.86
CA ALA A 612 -29.35 -6.60 -16.42
C ALA A 612 -29.84 -5.56 -17.45
N GLU A 613 -29.62 -4.28 -17.17
CA GLU A 613 -30.01 -3.14 -18.02
C GLU A 613 -28.96 -2.79 -19.11
N LYS A 614 -27.79 -3.44 -19.07
CA LYS A 614 -26.64 -3.19 -19.97
C LYS A 614 -26.16 -1.73 -19.96
N SER A 615 -26.20 -1.11 -18.79
CA SER A 615 -25.96 0.32 -18.60
C SER A 615 -24.50 0.72 -18.82
N CYS A 616 -23.55 -0.15 -18.47
CA CYS A 616 -22.12 0.08 -18.68
C CYS A 616 -21.40 -1.25 -19.00
N ASN A 617 -20.08 -1.21 -19.18
CA ASN A 617 -19.28 -2.41 -19.47
C ASN A 617 -17.97 -2.51 -18.64
N ALA A 618 -17.81 -1.66 -17.63
CA ALA A 618 -16.77 -1.75 -16.63
C ALA A 618 -17.21 -1.19 -15.27
N LEU A 619 -16.65 -1.76 -14.21
CA LEU A 619 -16.79 -1.29 -12.83
C LEU A 619 -15.57 -0.44 -12.43
N LEU A 620 -15.77 0.75 -11.89
CA LEU A 620 -14.75 1.40 -11.06
C LEU A 620 -14.79 0.77 -9.65
N LEU A 621 -13.67 0.22 -9.21
CA LEU A 621 -13.55 -0.48 -7.93
C LEU A 621 -12.90 0.45 -6.89
N LYS A 622 -13.71 1.06 -6.03
CA LYS A 622 -13.28 1.85 -4.87
C LYS A 622 -13.64 1.10 -3.59
N VAL A 623 -12.65 0.46 -2.96
CA VAL A 623 -12.87 -0.41 -1.78
C VAL A 623 -13.61 0.26 -0.61
N ASN A 624 -13.50 1.60 -0.48
CA ASN A 624 -14.17 2.34 0.58
C ASN A 624 -15.63 2.70 0.27
N GLN A 625 -16.07 2.66 -0.99
CA GLN A 625 -17.50 2.80 -1.34
C GLN A 625 -18.32 1.60 -0.87
N ILE A 626 -17.70 0.41 -0.80
CA ILE A 626 -18.36 -0.80 -0.30
C ILE A 626 -17.98 -1.15 1.15
N GLY A 627 -16.75 -0.84 1.58
CA GLY A 627 -16.34 -0.88 2.99
C GLY A 627 -15.73 -2.19 3.50
N SER A 628 -15.52 -3.21 2.66
CA SER A 628 -14.75 -4.41 3.00
C SER A 628 -14.02 -5.02 1.80
N VAL A 629 -12.95 -5.79 2.06
CA VAL A 629 -12.20 -6.53 1.03
C VAL A 629 -13.07 -7.63 0.42
N THR A 630 -13.85 -8.34 1.23
CA THR A 630 -14.72 -9.44 0.76
C THR A 630 -15.80 -8.95 -0.21
N GLU A 631 -16.54 -7.89 0.11
CA GLU A 631 -17.58 -7.35 -0.78
C GLU A 631 -16.95 -6.72 -2.04
N SER A 632 -15.76 -6.13 -1.93
CA SER A 632 -14.98 -5.66 -3.09
C SER A 632 -14.64 -6.81 -4.05
N ILE A 633 -14.21 -7.96 -3.53
CA ILE A 633 -13.93 -9.17 -4.32
C ILE A 633 -15.22 -9.71 -4.98
N GLU A 634 -16.36 -9.64 -4.30
CA GLU A 634 -17.66 -10.05 -4.85
C GLU A 634 -18.08 -9.17 -6.04
N ALA A 635 -18.00 -7.85 -5.91
CA ALA A 635 -18.31 -6.90 -6.99
C ALA A 635 -17.43 -7.14 -8.23
N VAL A 636 -16.12 -7.39 -8.04
CA VAL A 636 -15.19 -7.76 -9.12
C VAL A 636 -15.57 -9.10 -9.75
N LYS A 637 -15.88 -10.13 -8.96
CA LYS A 637 -16.30 -11.44 -9.47
C LYS A 637 -17.58 -11.35 -10.29
N MET A 638 -18.54 -10.54 -9.84
CA MET A 638 -19.79 -10.29 -10.56
C MET A 638 -19.52 -9.62 -11.92
N SER A 639 -18.77 -8.53 -11.93
CA SER A 639 -18.43 -7.78 -13.14
C SER A 639 -17.66 -8.65 -14.15
N LYS A 640 -16.62 -9.37 -13.70
CA LYS A 640 -15.85 -10.27 -14.56
C LYS A 640 -16.70 -11.37 -15.21
N ARG A 641 -17.60 -12.01 -14.46
CA ARG A 641 -18.52 -13.03 -15.01
C ARG A 641 -19.53 -12.45 -16.01
N ALA A 642 -19.90 -11.18 -15.89
CA ALA A 642 -20.68 -10.47 -16.90
C ALA A 642 -19.84 -10.06 -18.14
N GLY A 643 -18.55 -10.42 -18.18
CA GLY A 643 -17.63 -10.04 -19.24
C GLY A 643 -17.25 -8.56 -19.22
N TRP A 644 -17.37 -7.88 -18.08
CA TRP A 644 -16.99 -6.48 -17.91
C TRP A 644 -15.52 -6.31 -17.55
N GLY A 645 -14.99 -5.12 -17.84
CA GLY A 645 -13.75 -4.67 -17.24
C GLY A 645 -13.91 -4.29 -15.77
N VAL A 646 -12.80 -4.19 -15.06
CA VAL A 646 -12.75 -3.63 -13.69
C VAL A 646 -11.56 -2.70 -13.65
N MET A 647 -11.72 -1.48 -13.15
CA MET A 647 -10.63 -0.53 -12.94
C MET A 647 -10.46 -0.29 -11.45
N ALA A 648 -9.33 -0.71 -10.88
CA ALA A 648 -9.03 -0.40 -9.48
C ALA A 648 -8.83 1.11 -9.31
N SER A 649 -9.41 1.71 -8.28
CA SER A 649 -9.39 3.16 -8.09
C SER A 649 -8.96 3.58 -6.69
N HIS A 650 -8.20 4.67 -6.66
CA HIS A 650 -8.02 5.55 -5.50
C HIS A 650 -9.28 6.40 -5.18
N ARG A 651 -9.13 7.34 -4.23
CA ARG A 651 -10.03 8.50 -4.04
C ARG A 651 -9.22 9.80 -4.02
N SER A 652 -9.90 10.95 -4.12
CA SER A 652 -9.28 12.27 -4.08
C SER A 652 -8.50 12.54 -2.78
N GLY A 653 -8.97 12.04 -1.63
CA GLY A 653 -8.18 11.99 -0.38
C GLY A 653 -7.52 10.62 -0.19
N GLU A 654 -6.24 10.49 -0.53
CA GLU A 654 -5.48 9.24 -0.39
C GLU A 654 -4.49 9.29 0.78
N THR A 655 -3.93 8.14 1.14
CA THR A 655 -2.86 7.99 2.14
C THR A 655 -1.59 7.43 1.50
N GLU A 656 -0.54 7.22 2.29
CA GLU A 656 0.65 6.48 1.90
C GLU A 656 0.41 4.97 1.70
N ASP A 657 -0.77 4.45 2.10
CA ASP A 657 -1.10 3.02 1.98
C ASP A 657 -1.07 2.58 0.50
N THR A 658 -0.48 1.42 0.23
CA THR A 658 -0.31 0.90 -1.13
C THR A 658 -1.30 -0.20 -1.50
N PHE A 659 -2.24 -0.55 -0.62
CA PHE A 659 -3.13 -1.70 -0.76
C PHE A 659 -3.77 -1.87 -2.15
N ILE A 660 -4.25 -0.78 -2.78
CA ILE A 660 -4.92 -0.87 -4.09
C ILE A 660 -4.00 -1.29 -5.25
N ALA A 661 -2.67 -1.15 -5.09
CA ALA A 661 -1.69 -1.68 -6.04
C ALA A 661 -1.71 -3.22 -6.02
N ASP A 662 -1.48 -3.81 -4.85
CA ASP A 662 -1.57 -5.26 -4.63
C ASP A 662 -2.97 -5.82 -4.97
N LEU A 663 -4.03 -5.06 -4.67
CA LEU A 663 -5.40 -5.40 -5.05
C LEU A 663 -5.58 -5.48 -6.57
N SER A 664 -5.09 -4.50 -7.34
CA SER A 664 -5.24 -4.49 -8.80
C SER A 664 -4.59 -5.71 -9.47
N VAL A 665 -3.43 -6.13 -8.96
CA VAL A 665 -2.69 -7.31 -9.43
C VAL A 665 -3.37 -8.61 -8.98
N GLY A 666 -3.67 -8.72 -7.67
CA GLY A 666 -4.31 -9.91 -7.09
C GLY A 666 -5.71 -10.18 -7.65
N LEU A 667 -6.48 -9.12 -7.93
CA LEU A 667 -7.77 -9.22 -8.61
C LEU A 667 -7.67 -9.29 -10.12
N SER A 668 -6.49 -9.06 -10.69
CA SER A 668 -6.22 -9.00 -12.12
C SER A 668 -7.17 -8.06 -12.86
N THR A 669 -7.28 -6.82 -12.39
CA THR A 669 -8.18 -5.81 -12.97
C THR A 669 -7.75 -5.41 -14.38
N GLY A 670 -6.45 -5.46 -14.68
CA GLY A 670 -5.87 -5.08 -15.97
C GLY A 670 -5.68 -3.58 -16.16
N GLN A 671 -6.20 -2.78 -15.23
CA GLN A 671 -6.17 -1.31 -15.25
C GLN A 671 -6.34 -0.77 -13.82
N ILE A 672 -5.69 0.37 -13.55
CA ILE A 672 -5.73 1.08 -12.27
C ILE A 672 -5.69 2.59 -12.49
N LYS A 673 -6.61 3.33 -11.85
CA LYS A 673 -6.63 4.79 -11.77
C LYS A 673 -6.17 5.18 -10.37
N THR A 674 -4.97 5.74 -10.26
CA THR A 674 -4.43 6.18 -8.95
C THR A 674 -3.73 7.54 -9.01
N GLY A 675 -4.23 8.43 -9.88
CA GLY A 675 -3.81 9.83 -10.01
C GLY A 675 -2.65 10.05 -10.98
N ALA A 676 -2.12 11.27 -11.00
CA ALA A 676 -0.96 11.62 -11.82
C ALA A 676 0.31 10.87 -11.39
N PRO A 677 1.37 10.83 -12.23
CA PRO A 677 2.73 10.54 -11.76
C PRO A 677 3.31 11.72 -10.96
N CYS A 678 2.54 12.23 -9.99
CA CYS A 678 2.84 13.37 -9.15
C CYS A 678 2.13 13.21 -7.80
N ARG A 679 2.72 13.76 -6.73
CA ARG A 679 2.30 13.61 -5.32
C ARG A 679 2.45 12.18 -4.77
N SER A 680 2.95 12.07 -3.53
CA SER A 680 3.49 10.80 -3.02
C SER A 680 2.44 9.76 -2.69
N GLU A 681 1.22 10.16 -2.32
CA GLU A 681 0.08 9.26 -2.09
C GLU A 681 -0.36 8.52 -3.37
N ARG A 682 -0.06 9.11 -4.54
CA ARG A 682 -0.29 8.52 -5.88
C ARG A 682 0.89 7.64 -6.27
N LEU A 683 2.09 8.21 -6.20
CA LEU A 683 3.35 7.54 -6.51
C LEU A 683 3.62 6.33 -5.62
N ALA A 684 3.09 6.27 -4.39
CA ALA A 684 3.22 5.11 -3.51
C ALA A 684 2.65 3.83 -4.17
N LYS A 685 1.47 3.91 -4.78
CA LYS A 685 0.82 2.79 -5.48
C LYS A 685 1.59 2.42 -6.76
N TYR A 686 1.97 3.41 -7.56
CA TYR A 686 2.76 3.19 -8.77
C TYR A 686 4.14 2.57 -8.47
N ASN A 687 4.82 3.03 -7.42
CA ASN A 687 6.09 2.44 -6.97
C ASN A 687 5.90 1.04 -6.39
N GLN A 688 4.75 0.74 -5.78
CA GLN A 688 4.43 -0.62 -5.36
C GLN A 688 4.22 -1.56 -6.55
N LEU A 689 3.54 -1.11 -7.61
CA LEU A 689 3.42 -1.87 -8.85
C LEU A 689 4.76 -2.14 -9.53
N LEU A 690 5.72 -1.19 -9.49
CA LEU A 690 7.10 -1.41 -9.93
C LEU A 690 7.82 -2.50 -9.11
N ARG A 691 7.62 -2.54 -7.79
CA ARG A 691 8.17 -3.60 -6.92
C ARG A 691 7.53 -4.97 -7.19
N ILE A 692 6.22 -5.01 -7.42
CA ILE A 692 5.52 -6.26 -7.77
C ILE A 692 6.00 -6.76 -9.15
N GLU A 693 6.22 -5.88 -10.13
CA GLU A 693 6.83 -6.26 -11.41
C GLU A 693 8.24 -6.84 -11.23
N GLU A 694 9.07 -6.22 -10.40
CA GLU A 694 10.42 -6.71 -10.07
C GLU A 694 10.38 -8.07 -9.34
N GLU A 695 9.46 -8.27 -8.40
CA GLU A 695 9.30 -9.51 -7.64
C GLU A 695 8.81 -10.67 -8.53
N LEU A 696 7.94 -10.40 -9.49
CA LEU A 696 7.45 -11.38 -10.46
C LEU A 696 8.49 -11.69 -11.55
N GLY A 697 9.37 -10.75 -11.88
CA GLY A 697 10.44 -10.94 -12.86
C GLY A 697 9.91 -11.44 -14.22
N SER A 698 10.31 -12.63 -14.65
CA SER A 698 9.85 -13.23 -15.92
C SER A 698 8.38 -13.68 -15.91
N GLU A 699 7.74 -13.77 -14.75
CA GLU A 699 6.30 -14.09 -14.62
C GLU A 699 5.41 -12.83 -14.76
N ALA A 700 6.01 -11.63 -14.77
CA ALA A 700 5.28 -10.38 -14.93
C ALA A 700 4.65 -10.26 -16.32
N VAL A 701 3.32 -10.25 -16.39
CA VAL A 701 2.55 -9.94 -17.61
C VAL A 701 1.92 -8.57 -17.44
N TYR A 702 2.16 -7.64 -18.36
CA TYR A 702 1.47 -6.36 -18.44
C TYR A 702 0.23 -6.47 -19.32
N ALA A 703 -0.90 -5.91 -18.86
CA ALA A 703 -2.18 -6.06 -19.56
C ALA A 703 -2.21 -5.39 -20.96
N GLY A 704 -1.52 -4.27 -21.13
CA GLY A 704 -1.39 -3.55 -22.41
C GLY A 704 -2.73 -3.30 -23.10
N ALA A 705 -2.83 -3.62 -24.39
CA ALA A 705 -4.06 -3.49 -25.17
C ALA A 705 -5.24 -4.33 -24.62
N ASN A 706 -4.99 -5.37 -23.84
CA ASN A 706 -6.01 -6.24 -23.26
C ASN A 706 -6.56 -5.73 -21.92
N PHE A 707 -6.28 -4.50 -21.52
CA PHE A 707 -6.63 -3.92 -20.20
C PHE A 707 -8.10 -4.11 -19.78
N ARG A 708 -9.05 -4.13 -20.74
CA ARG A 708 -10.48 -4.37 -20.46
C ARG A 708 -10.77 -5.80 -19.99
N LYS A 709 -10.03 -6.80 -20.48
CA LYS A 709 -10.21 -8.25 -20.23
C LYS A 709 -8.84 -8.94 -20.26
N PRO A 710 -7.97 -8.72 -19.25
CA PRO A 710 -6.56 -9.13 -19.30
C PRO A 710 -6.36 -10.63 -19.01
N VAL A 711 -7.37 -11.27 -18.44
CA VAL A 711 -7.46 -12.69 -18.12
C VAL A 711 -8.86 -13.17 -18.48
N GLU A 712 -9.01 -14.44 -18.80
CA GLU A 712 -10.33 -15.04 -19.00
C GLU A 712 -11.21 -14.86 -17.74
N PRO A 713 -12.52 -14.60 -17.90
CA PRO A 713 -13.48 -14.65 -16.80
C PRO A 713 -13.46 -16.00 -16.05
N TYR A 714 -13.84 -15.96 -14.78
CA TYR A 714 -13.98 -17.13 -13.89
C TYR A 714 -14.99 -18.16 -14.38
#